data_AF-A0A842ZPJ4-F1
#
_entry.id   AF-A0A842ZPJ4-F1
#
_cell.length_a   1.000
_cell.length_b   1.000
_cell.length_c   1.000
_cell.angle_alpha   90.00
_cell.angle_beta   90.00
_cell.angle_gamma   90.00
#
_symmetry.space_group_name_H-M   'P 1'
#
loop_
_entity.id
_entity.type
_entity.pdbx_description
1 polymer ?
#
loop_
_entity_poly.entity_id
_entity_poly.type
_entity_poly.pdbx_seq_one_letter_code
_entity_poly.pdbx_strand_id
1 'polypeptide(L)'
;MGEKKTKLGLCVLVTLVLTIATVGQAMLQTRQTSSVIDQYRSSVLRSGSVEVWQDDFLNESKIDPAFSQHVLINTSIGIVSMENTYPAWIDPSFTRMKLIILMNSGQETFTDYDVNITVQYDADMQSDFDDLRFTDGAGVQLSYYKMKKTNNVVADFLVKIPTLPPGQTTIYLFYGNPSANDQSSFSSIFSWRDRTRPDTMVSFKAAVEGAWDPDVEYGANRFLVTWEERLGPEDINIPLPHYERTIPGVIHGRSYNNDGGDPVPDNNTDIDVSEPGSNTYHAENPCNAFGAGKFFVVWEENPANQPLNRYQADIKGALVTPDSQVSLRFPICVATNGQFNPQVAYDDASNRFLVVWADARNGYDDYDVRGRLYNSNGYPVGADFPIAWETNYQGDPWVCSDNTGNFIIVYEDGIDAQIGPFSLYAYRYDSNGNRIGSRITIATGSPTVDYIFPAVSYNSIVQRFFITWNDGDISVDPSIRDSYDGNIWGKILSKTGTIVKNNYIIEPGTSYIRTDSVPYFDTMFFIVYDGTIAGNQDIYGRLIASNGTVMTSRQELSDGSSLNVDWNDIAVGADRIFATWEDERDQMSPYADAFGYIWRSVQSIGSSNVTSSIGQEVTLITTAQLMSVPIQPEMFRQWRQFFFIDTLPSASTIVFDIMDQNGTVPLKEDVQNGENISDITSTCVRLQATFIRVSPQNSPLLDKWNISAFVGKDIYPPATEITLDPAEPNGNNNWYVTGVTATFSVSDVDSDPENITTYYDINGFGVEPYDPAFPPVISSNRPDNFIEYWSNDSINEEFPHHRVEGIKIDSTAPMITLHKPSYIIPPGSATINGSATDYASGSGIDRVKISLDEETIFDTLYNGESPIWFEWNFTADRGENYDIYVEVWDTAGNRIEERRTVQCPDHGMYDLGYIYLFDNPKIGPVRLLVTLGLSIAMTYDTLYVILPGVTSDAASVKFLAAQVFIKKEFVFWDMNLSDGCSADLLVPFGFYEVKAYAYDITNNLIAEYPVITKMLIITF
;
A
#
# COMPACT_ATOMS: atom_id res chain seq x y z
N MET A 1 26.13 -50.77 -22.16
CA MET A 1 25.52 -49.80 -21.22
C MET A 1 24.20 -50.36 -20.65
N GLY A 2 24.29 -51.47 -19.90
CA GLY A 2 23.13 -52.28 -19.50
C GLY A 2 22.58 -52.04 -18.09
N GLU A 3 23.11 -51.10 -17.30
CA GLU A 3 22.73 -50.95 -15.88
C GLU A 3 22.30 -49.53 -15.45
N LYS A 4 22.11 -48.59 -16.39
CA LYS A 4 21.64 -47.23 -16.08
C LYS A 4 20.14 -46.99 -16.29
N LYS A 5 19.40 -47.93 -16.91
CA LYS A 5 17.95 -47.77 -17.16
C LYS A 5 17.06 -48.19 -15.99
N THR A 6 17.57 -48.93 -15.01
CA THR A 6 16.75 -49.43 -13.89
C THR A 6 16.79 -48.53 -12.65
N LYS A 7 17.79 -47.64 -12.52
CA LYS A 7 17.87 -46.66 -11.41
C LYS A 7 17.15 -45.33 -11.70
N LEU A 8 17.00 -44.95 -12.98
CA LEU A 8 16.28 -43.72 -13.34
C LEU A 8 14.75 -43.92 -13.32
N GLY A 9 14.28 -45.13 -13.63
CA GLY A 9 12.85 -45.48 -13.50
C GLY A 9 12.36 -45.52 -12.05
N LEU A 10 13.23 -45.85 -11.09
CA LEU A 10 12.89 -45.83 -9.67
C LEU A 10 12.94 -44.41 -9.09
N CYS A 11 13.87 -43.55 -9.54
CA CYS A 11 13.87 -42.13 -9.15
C CYS A 11 12.67 -41.39 -9.72
N VAL A 12 12.25 -41.63 -10.97
CA VAL A 12 11.07 -40.96 -11.56
C VAL A 12 9.77 -41.44 -10.90
N LEU A 13 9.66 -42.71 -10.48
CA LEU A 13 8.52 -43.16 -9.69
C LEU A 13 8.52 -42.56 -8.28
N VAL A 14 9.69 -42.41 -7.65
CA VAL A 14 9.81 -41.79 -6.32
C VAL A 14 9.57 -40.28 -6.38
N THR A 15 9.95 -39.59 -7.46
CA THR A 15 9.67 -38.16 -7.66
C THR A 15 8.21 -37.91 -8.07
N LEU A 16 7.58 -38.80 -8.84
CA LEU A 16 6.14 -38.73 -9.16
C LEU A 16 5.27 -39.06 -7.93
N VAL A 17 5.75 -39.93 -7.03
CA VAL A 17 5.13 -40.17 -5.72
C VAL A 17 5.43 -39.03 -4.74
N LEU A 18 6.57 -38.31 -4.87
CA LEU A 18 6.90 -37.12 -4.06
C LEU A 18 6.20 -35.84 -4.53
N THR A 19 5.83 -35.69 -5.82
CA THR A 19 5.03 -34.54 -6.30
C THR A 19 3.53 -34.74 -6.10
N ILE A 20 3.07 -35.99 -6.09
CA ILE A 20 1.73 -36.33 -5.56
C ILE A 20 1.71 -36.20 -4.02
N ALA A 21 2.87 -36.25 -3.35
CA ALA A 21 2.97 -35.95 -1.92
C ALA A 21 3.12 -34.45 -1.59
N THR A 22 3.63 -33.58 -2.45
CA THR A 22 3.77 -32.14 -2.12
C THR A 22 2.53 -31.29 -2.38
N VAL A 23 1.57 -31.77 -3.17
CA VAL A 23 0.21 -31.18 -3.24
C VAL A 23 -0.78 -31.94 -2.32
N GLY A 24 -0.43 -33.16 -1.90
CA GLY A 24 -1.23 -33.99 -0.99
C GLY A 24 -0.82 -33.96 0.50
N GLN A 25 0.28 -33.32 0.90
CA GLN A 25 0.74 -33.29 2.30
C GLN A 25 0.68 -31.92 3.01
N ALA A 26 0.03 -30.92 2.41
CA ALA A 26 -0.48 -29.78 3.19
C ALA A 26 -1.89 -30.04 3.79
N MET A 27 -2.56 -31.13 3.41
CA MET A 27 -3.94 -31.45 3.86
C MET A 27 -4.09 -32.82 4.55
N LEU A 28 -3.03 -33.32 5.17
CA LEU A 28 -3.11 -34.46 6.09
C LEU A 28 -2.38 -34.14 7.40
N GLN A 29 -2.50 -32.89 7.88
CA GLN A 29 -2.74 -32.77 9.31
C GLN A 29 -4.15 -33.33 9.50
N THR A 30 -4.28 -34.43 10.23
CA THR A 30 -5.51 -34.70 10.98
C THR A 30 -5.77 -33.43 11.79
N ARG A 31 -6.52 -32.49 11.21
CA ARG A 31 -6.93 -31.24 11.86
C ARG A 31 -7.63 -31.76 13.09
N GLN A 32 -7.02 -31.55 14.26
CA GLN A 32 -7.64 -31.95 15.51
C GLN A 32 -9.05 -31.39 15.43
N THR A 33 -10.04 -32.27 15.50
CA THR A 33 -11.36 -31.90 15.96
C THR A 33 -11.14 -31.46 17.40
N SER A 34 -10.59 -30.26 17.61
CA SER A 34 -10.97 -29.45 18.75
C SER A 34 -12.46 -29.28 18.54
N SER A 35 -13.21 -30.24 19.09
CA SER A 35 -14.49 -29.94 19.66
C SER A 35 -14.29 -28.60 20.35
N VAL A 36 -14.97 -27.57 19.85
CA VAL A 36 -15.22 -26.36 20.63
C VAL A 36 -16.12 -26.88 21.73
N ILE A 37 -15.50 -27.46 22.76
CA ILE A 37 -16.17 -27.99 23.93
C ILE A 37 -16.48 -26.72 24.71
N ASP A 38 -17.75 -26.31 24.72
CA ASP A 38 -18.31 -25.63 25.89
C ASP A 38 -17.81 -26.46 27.09
N GLN A 39 -16.92 -25.87 27.90
CA GLN A 39 -16.01 -26.60 28.81
C GLN A 39 -16.73 -27.55 29.80
N TYR A 40 -18.06 -27.51 29.84
CA TYR A 40 -18.96 -28.36 30.59
C TYR A 40 -19.41 -29.61 29.82
N ARG A 41 -18.50 -30.52 29.46
CA ARG A 41 -18.90 -31.84 28.95
C ARG A 41 -19.33 -32.77 30.10
N SER A 42 -20.65 -32.92 30.22
CA SER A 42 -21.36 -34.12 30.71
C SER A 42 -20.69 -34.95 31.81
N SER A 43 -20.95 -34.61 33.08
CA SER A 43 -21.01 -35.64 34.13
C SER A 43 -22.46 -36.10 34.24
N VAL A 44 -22.70 -37.38 33.94
CA VAL A 44 -24.03 -38.03 33.83
C VAL A 44 -24.67 -38.23 35.21
N LEU A 45 -24.78 -37.17 36.02
CA LEU A 45 -25.34 -37.25 37.37
C LEU A 45 -26.29 -36.08 37.71
N ARG A 46 -26.66 -35.21 36.76
CA ARG A 46 -27.40 -33.96 37.04
C ARG A 46 -28.67 -33.84 36.19
N SER A 47 -29.73 -33.26 36.75
CA SER A 47 -31.11 -33.23 36.19
C SER A 47 -31.37 -32.10 35.18
N GLY A 48 -30.37 -31.29 34.85
CA GLY A 48 -30.29 -30.44 33.67
C GLY A 48 -29.09 -30.83 32.78
N SER A 49 -29.25 -30.74 31.45
CA SER A 49 -28.18 -31.03 30.48
C SER A 49 -28.00 -29.88 29.50
N VAL A 50 -26.75 -29.63 29.07
CA VAL A 50 -26.45 -28.72 27.95
C VAL A 50 -26.56 -29.51 26.65
N GLU A 51 -27.41 -29.04 25.74
CA GLU A 51 -27.51 -29.55 24.37
C GLU A 51 -26.75 -28.62 23.43
N VAL A 52 -25.94 -29.19 22.52
CA VAL A 52 -25.21 -28.43 21.50
C VAL A 52 -25.68 -28.87 20.12
N TRP A 53 -26.28 -27.94 19.38
CA TRP A 53 -26.53 -28.11 17.96
C TRP A 53 -25.32 -27.60 17.18
N GLN A 54 -24.70 -28.44 16.36
CA GLN A 54 -23.49 -28.11 15.59
C GLN A 54 -23.65 -28.54 14.13
N ASP A 55 -23.10 -27.78 13.20
CA ASP A 55 -22.86 -28.23 11.83
C ASP A 55 -21.37 -28.11 11.47
N ASP A 56 -20.82 -29.17 10.88
CA ASP A 56 -19.45 -29.25 10.35
C ASP A 56 -19.41 -29.30 8.82
N PHE A 57 -20.57 -29.14 8.17
CA PHE A 57 -20.77 -29.08 6.73
C PHE A 57 -20.25 -30.30 5.95
N LEU A 58 -20.00 -31.44 6.63
CA LEU A 58 -19.66 -32.71 5.97
C LEU A 58 -20.88 -33.36 5.28
N ASN A 59 -22.06 -32.77 5.48
CA ASN A 59 -23.30 -33.07 4.78
C ASN A 59 -24.22 -31.85 4.85
N GLU A 60 -25.24 -31.80 3.99
CA GLU A 60 -26.13 -30.64 3.87
C GLU A 60 -27.43 -30.77 4.71
N SER A 61 -27.57 -31.79 5.56
CA SER A 61 -28.85 -32.08 6.24
C SER A 61 -29.30 -31.01 7.25
N LYS A 62 -28.37 -30.17 7.68
CA LYS A 62 -28.57 -29.09 8.65
C LYS A 62 -28.65 -27.70 8.01
N ILE A 63 -28.58 -27.64 6.69
CA ILE A 63 -28.67 -26.42 5.89
C ILE A 63 -30.03 -26.36 5.21
N ASP A 64 -30.62 -25.17 5.17
CA ASP A 64 -31.83 -24.91 4.41
C ASP A 64 -31.46 -24.29 3.05
N PRO A 65 -31.55 -25.05 1.95
CA PRO A 65 -31.15 -24.57 0.63
C PRO A 65 -32.11 -23.50 0.08
N ALA A 66 -33.34 -23.39 0.61
CA ALA A 66 -34.29 -22.38 0.14
C ALA A 66 -33.90 -20.95 0.57
N PHE A 67 -33.11 -20.84 1.64
CA PHE A 67 -32.63 -19.57 2.19
C PHE A 67 -31.12 -19.37 2.02
N SER A 68 -30.43 -20.33 1.39
CA SER A 68 -29.00 -20.24 1.12
C SER A 68 -28.77 -19.85 -0.34
N GLN A 69 -27.98 -18.82 -0.60
CA GLN A 69 -27.73 -18.25 -1.92
C GLN A 69 -26.26 -17.94 -2.11
N HIS A 70 -25.74 -18.27 -3.29
CA HIS A 70 -24.36 -17.96 -3.71
C HIS A 70 -23.25 -18.58 -2.85
N VAL A 71 -23.56 -19.70 -2.19
CA VAL A 71 -22.61 -20.47 -1.39
C VAL A 71 -22.29 -21.81 -2.05
N LEU A 72 -21.05 -22.26 -1.89
CA LEU A 72 -20.57 -23.59 -2.27
C LEU A 72 -20.21 -24.36 -1.00
N ILE A 73 -20.92 -25.46 -0.75
CA ILE A 73 -20.67 -26.36 0.37
C ILE A 73 -19.82 -27.53 -0.11
N ASN A 74 -18.57 -27.59 0.33
CA ASN A 74 -17.69 -28.71 0.03
C ASN A 74 -17.78 -29.77 1.13
N THR A 75 -18.69 -30.72 0.96
CA THR A 75 -18.96 -31.80 1.94
C THR A 75 -17.80 -32.78 2.12
N SER A 76 -16.82 -32.81 1.21
CA SER A 76 -15.66 -33.69 1.34
C SER A 76 -14.66 -33.19 2.39
N ILE A 77 -14.64 -31.87 2.64
CA ILE A 77 -13.72 -31.23 3.61
C ILE A 77 -14.45 -30.44 4.70
N GLY A 78 -15.76 -30.22 4.58
CA GLY A 78 -16.56 -29.52 5.59
C GLY A 78 -16.39 -28.00 5.57
N ILE A 79 -16.36 -27.39 4.38
CA ILE A 79 -16.15 -25.94 4.23
C ILE A 79 -17.23 -25.33 3.36
N VAL A 80 -17.77 -24.19 3.80
CA VAL A 80 -18.61 -23.32 2.99
C VAL A 80 -17.79 -22.14 2.47
N SER A 81 -17.94 -21.85 1.19
CA SER A 81 -17.31 -20.73 0.48
C SER A 81 -18.33 -20.02 -0.41
N MET A 82 -17.94 -18.92 -1.06
CA MET A 82 -18.78 -18.19 -2.00
C MET A 82 -18.61 -18.75 -3.43
N GLU A 83 -19.71 -18.78 -4.18
CA GLU A 83 -19.70 -19.01 -5.62
C GLU A 83 -18.83 -17.99 -6.36
N ASN A 84 -18.45 -18.32 -7.60
CA ASN A 84 -17.70 -17.43 -8.51
C ASN A 84 -16.40 -16.86 -7.91
N THR A 85 -15.70 -17.66 -7.09
CA THR A 85 -14.39 -17.29 -6.55
C THR A 85 -13.29 -17.65 -7.55
N TYR A 86 -12.62 -16.64 -8.10
CA TYR A 86 -11.58 -16.79 -9.12
C TYR A 86 -10.36 -15.93 -8.78
N PRO A 87 -9.17 -16.51 -8.58
CA PRO A 87 -7.95 -15.75 -8.24
C PRO A 87 -7.57 -14.64 -9.24
N ALA A 88 -8.01 -14.77 -10.49
CA ALA A 88 -7.78 -13.76 -11.53
C ALA A 88 -8.70 -12.53 -11.42
N TRP A 89 -9.84 -12.63 -10.73
CA TRP A 89 -10.85 -11.57 -10.64
C TRP A 89 -10.50 -10.57 -9.53
N ILE A 90 -9.41 -9.83 -9.72
CA ILE A 90 -8.87 -8.90 -8.74
C ILE A 90 -9.71 -7.61 -8.67
N ASP A 91 -10.10 -7.07 -9.81
CA ASP A 91 -10.80 -5.79 -9.92
C ASP A 91 -12.33 -5.99 -9.98
N PRO A 92 -13.08 -5.64 -8.91
CA PRO A 92 -14.53 -5.80 -8.85
C PRO A 92 -15.29 -4.75 -9.69
N SER A 93 -14.62 -3.78 -10.30
CA SER A 93 -15.27 -2.85 -11.23
C SER A 93 -15.71 -3.51 -12.53
N PHE A 94 -15.14 -4.67 -12.87
CA PHE A 94 -15.61 -5.55 -13.94
C PHE A 94 -16.62 -6.54 -13.38
N THR A 95 -17.87 -6.41 -13.80
CA THR A 95 -18.99 -7.17 -13.22
C THR A 95 -19.27 -8.50 -13.92
N ARG A 96 -18.55 -8.78 -15.02
CA ARG A 96 -18.65 -9.99 -15.84
C ARG A 96 -17.28 -10.56 -16.16
N MET A 97 -17.24 -11.89 -16.30
CA MET A 97 -16.04 -12.63 -16.68
C MET A 97 -16.40 -13.83 -17.56
N LYS A 98 -15.54 -14.17 -18.52
CA LYS A 98 -15.55 -15.43 -19.29
C LYS A 98 -14.18 -16.10 -19.19
N LEU A 99 -14.15 -17.43 -19.02
CA LEU A 99 -12.92 -18.19 -19.15
C LEU A 99 -12.59 -18.37 -20.63
N ILE A 100 -11.32 -18.26 -21.00
CA ILE A 100 -10.85 -18.60 -22.34
C ILE A 100 -9.89 -19.78 -22.21
N ILE A 101 -10.27 -20.87 -22.84
CA ILE A 101 -9.49 -22.10 -22.86
C ILE A 101 -8.61 -22.10 -24.10
N LEU A 102 -7.30 -22.07 -23.88
CA LEU A 102 -6.27 -22.23 -24.89
C LEU A 102 -5.79 -23.68 -24.86
N MET A 103 -5.82 -24.35 -26.00
CA MET A 103 -5.31 -25.71 -26.13
C MET A 103 -4.13 -25.72 -27.09
N ASN A 104 -2.96 -26.09 -26.60
CA ASN A 104 -1.78 -26.41 -27.41
C ASN A 104 -1.65 -27.94 -27.53
N SER A 105 -2.10 -28.49 -28.65
CA SER A 105 -2.02 -29.94 -28.95
C SER A 105 -0.62 -30.39 -29.41
N GLY A 106 0.34 -29.46 -29.51
CA GLY A 106 1.71 -29.73 -29.93
C GLY A 106 2.55 -30.36 -28.82
N GLN A 107 3.87 -30.43 -29.05
CA GLN A 107 4.86 -30.88 -28.07
C GLN A 107 5.80 -29.77 -27.61
N GLU A 108 5.70 -28.59 -28.25
CA GLU A 108 6.55 -27.44 -28.00
C GLU A 108 5.84 -26.44 -27.09
N THR A 109 6.60 -25.80 -26.21
CA THR A 109 6.15 -24.63 -25.45
C THR A 109 6.42 -23.39 -26.29
N PHE A 110 5.38 -22.61 -26.58
CA PHE A 110 5.57 -21.31 -27.23
C PHE A 110 5.86 -20.23 -26.19
N THR A 111 6.70 -19.26 -26.55
CA THR A 111 7.01 -18.07 -25.75
C THR A 111 6.57 -16.82 -26.50
N ASP A 112 5.99 -15.86 -25.79
CA ASP A 112 5.40 -14.63 -26.37
C ASP A 112 4.47 -14.93 -27.56
N TYR A 113 3.64 -15.98 -27.43
CA TYR A 113 2.78 -16.45 -28.51
C TYR A 113 1.50 -15.62 -28.57
N ASP A 114 1.20 -15.04 -29.73
CA ASP A 114 0.00 -14.25 -29.93
C ASP A 114 -1.15 -15.17 -30.37
N VAL A 115 -2.27 -15.10 -29.66
CA VAL A 115 -3.48 -15.88 -29.97
C VAL A 115 -4.55 -14.94 -30.53
N ASN A 116 -5.13 -15.31 -31.67
CA ASN A 116 -6.32 -14.63 -32.18
C ASN A 116 -7.57 -15.09 -31.42
N ILE A 117 -8.31 -14.13 -30.86
CA ILE A 117 -9.51 -14.33 -30.07
C ILE A 117 -10.61 -13.44 -30.65
N THR A 118 -11.64 -14.07 -31.19
CA THR A 118 -12.86 -13.40 -31.65
C THR A 118 -13.87 -13.32 -30.51
N VAL A 119 -14.20 -12.10 -30.07
CA VAL A 119 -15.19 -11.85 -29.02
C VAL A 119 -16.49 -11.36 -29.66
N GLN A 120 -17.58 -12.08 -29.41
CA GLN A 120 -18.93 -11.63 -29.78
C GLN A 120 -19.42 -10.60 -28.77
N TYR A 121 -20.19 -9.63 -29.24
CA TYR A 121 -20.79 -8.61 -28.38
C TYR A 121 -21.72 -9.24 -27.34
N ASP A 122 -21.60 -8.74 -26.11
CA ASP A 122 -22.49 -9.01 -25.00
C ASP A 122 -23.13 -7.69 -24.55
N ALA A 123 -24.37 -7.70 -24.07
CA ALA A 123 -25.10 -6.48 -23.73
C ALA A 123 -24.46 -5.73 -22.54
N ASP A 124 -23.69 -6.44 -21.71
CA ASP A 124 -22.92 -5.85 -20.61
C ASP A 124 -21.59 -5.22 -21.09
N MET A 125 -21.13 -5.47 -22.32
CA MET A 125 -19.93 -4.84 -22.89
C MET A 125 -20.23 -3.42 -23.41
N GLN A 126 -19.21 -2.56 -23.43
CA GLN A 126 -19.29 -1.31 -24.19
C GLN A 126 -19.43 -1.62 -25.69
N SER A 127 -20.20 -0.77 -26.40
CA SER A 127 -20.54 -0.98 -27.82
C SER A 127 -19.34 -1.15 -28.75
N ASP A 128 -18.18 -0.68 -28.30
CA ASP A 128 -16.94 -0.56 -29.05
C ASP A 128 -15.81 -1.44 -28.46
N PHE A 129 -16.14 -2.27 -27.45
CA PHE A 129 -15.29 -3.25 -26.79
C PHE A 129 -14.11 -2.66 -25.99
N ASP A 130 -14.18 -1.39 -25.60
CA ASP A 130 -13.09 -0.71 -24.91
C ASP A 130 -12.96 -1.16 -23.43
N ASP A 131 -13.99 -1.80 -22.88
CA ASP A 131 -14.01 -2.37 -21.52
C ASP A 131 -13.50 -3.81 -21.43
N LEU A 132 -12.97 -4.42 -22.49
CA LEU A 132 -12.44 -5.78 -22.39
C LEU A 132 -11.07 -5.81 -21.71
N ARG A 133 -10.83 -6.78 -20.83
CA ARG A 133 -9.51 -7.06 -20.26
C ARG A 133 -9.18 -8.54 -20.33
N PHE A 134 -7.96 -8.86 -20.74
CA PHE A 134 -7.44 -10.22 -20.76
C PHE A 134 -6.42 -10.40 -19.64
N THR A 135 -6.53 -11.45 -18.83
CA THR A 135 -5.54 -11.75 -17.78
C THR A 135 -5.14 -13.22 -17.78
N ASP A 136 -3.99 -13.51 -17.19
CA ASP A 136 -3.63 -14.88 -16.81
C ASP A 136 -4.41 -15.36 -15.57
N GLY A 137 -4.09 -16.56 -15.09
CA GLY A 137 -4.72 -17.16 -13.91
C GLY A 137 -4.38 -16.52 -12.56
N ALA A 138 -3.38 -15.64 -12.51
CA ALA A 138 -3.05 -14.85 -11.33
C ALA A 138 -3.69 -13.45 -11.36
N GLY A 139 -4.41 -13.11 -12.43
CA GLY A 139 -5.02 -11.79 -12.62
C GLY A 139 -4.06 -10.75 -13.19
N VAL A 140 -2.90 -11.17 -13.70
CA VAL A 140 -1.95 -10.27 -14.37
C VAL A 140 -2.48 -9.97 -15.76
N GLN A 141 -2.62 -8.68 -16.08
CA GLN A 141 -3.12 -8.26 -17.37
C GLN A 141 -2.16 -8.64 -18.51
N LEU A 142 -2.72 -9.30 -19.53
CA LEU A 142 -2.03 -9.68 -20.75
C LEU A 142 -2.07 -8.53 -21.75
N SER A 143 -0.99 -8.39 -22.54
CA SER A 143 -0.96 -7.44 -23.65
C SER A 143 -1.89 -7.90 -24.76
N TYR A 144 -2.64 -6.99 -25.35
CA TYR A 144 -3.55 -7.30 -26.45
C TYR A 144 -3.67 -6.16 -27.44
N TYR A 145 -4.08 -6.49 -28.66
CA TYR A 145 -4.39 -5.54 -29.72
C TYR A 145 -5.72 -5.90 -30.40
N LYS A 146 -6.63 -4.93 -30.44
CA LYS A 146 -7.93 -4.99 -31.12
C LYS A 146 -7.72 -4.76 -32.61
N MET A 147 -7.68 -5.83 -33.39
CA MET A 147 -7.35 -5.79 -34.81
C MET A 147 -8.47 -5.14 -35.64
N LYS A 148 -9.70 -5.60 -35.44
CA LYS A 148 -10.88 -5.08 -36.14
C LYS A 148 -12.12 -5.27 -35.27
N LYS A 149 -13.09 -4.37 -35.45
CA LYS A 149 -14.38 -4.44 -34.76
C LYS A 149 -15.53 -4.02 -35.65
N THR A 150 -16.69 -4.61 -35.40
CA THR A 150 -17.99 -4.08 -35.78
C THR A 150 -18.74 -3.81 -34.49
N ASN A 151 -18.98 -2.53 -34.19
CA ASN A 151 -19.62 -2.12 -32.94
C ASN A 151 -20.93 -2.88 -32.70
N ASN A 152 -21.15 -3.32 -31.46
CA ASN A 152 -22.29 -4.14 -31.02
C ASN A 152 -22.44 -5.52 -31.70
N VAL A 153 -21.41 -6.00 -32.40
CA VAL A 153 -21.45 -7.29 -33.11
C VAL A 153 -20.28 -8.19 -32.72
N VAL A 154 -19.05 -7.79 -33.09
CA VAL A 154 -17.87 -8.64 -32.94
C VAL A 154 -16.59 -7.81 -32.96
N ALA A 155 -15.57 -8.27 -32.22
CA ALA A 155 -14.21 -7.75 -32.32
C ALA A 155 -13.18 -8.90 -32.29
N ASP A 156 -12.12 -8.76 -33.08
CA ASP A 156 -11.00 -9.70 -33.10
C ASP A 156 -9.79 -9.09 -32.38
N PHE A 157 -9.20 -9.88 -31.50
CA PHE A 157 -8.07 -9.48 -30.67
C PHE A 157 -6.88 -10.42 -30.89
N LEU A 158 -5.68 -9.87 -30.96
CA LEU A 158 -4.46 -10.61 -30.67
C LEU A 158 -4.13 -10.45 -29.19
N VAL A 159 -3.98 -11.55 -28.48
CA VAL A 159 -3.60 -11.56 -27.06
C VAL A 159 -2.28 -12.27 -26.92
N LYS A 160 -1.28 -11.57 -26.38
CA LYS A 160 0.07 -12.12 -26.18
C LYS A 160 0.10 -13.00 -24.95
N ILE A 161 0.46 -14.26 -25.15
CA ILE A 161 0.60 -15.27 -24.11
C ILE A 161 2.09 -15.49 -23.84
N PRO A 162 2.62 -15.02 -22.69
CA PRO A 162 4.06 -15.09 -22.41
C PRO A 162 4.64 -16.50 -22.49
N THR A 163 3.87 -17.50 -22.06
CA THR A 163 4.26 -18.91 -22.15
C THR A 163 3.03 -19.79 -22.36
N LEU A 164 3.03 -20.58 -23.44
CA LEU A 164 1.96 -21.51 -23.78
C LEU A 164 2.52 -22.94 -23.88
N PRO A 165 2.58 -23.69 -22.77
CA PRO A 165 3.07 -25.06 -22.76
C PRO A 165 2.11 -26.02 -23.48
N PRO A 166 2.55 -27.24 -23.83
CA PRO A 166 1.67 -28.31 -24.30
C PRO A 166 0.53 -28.59 -23.31
N GLY A 167 -0.68 -28.77 -23.83
CA GLY A 167 -1.90 -28.99 -23.05
C GLY A 167 -2.79 -27.75 -22.95
N GLN A 168 -3.58 -27.72 -21.87
CA GLN A 168 -4.58 -26.68 -21.64
C GLN A 168 -4.02 -25.54 -20.77
N THR A 169 -4.16 -24.32 -21.25
CA THR A 169 -3.93 -23.08 -20.50
C THR A 169 -5.24 -22.30 -20.43
N THR A 170 -5.55 -21.72 -19.28
CA THR A 170 -6.75 -20.87 -19.11
C THR A 170 -6.32 -19.44 -18.90
N ILE A 171 -6.91 -18.53 -19.68
CA ILE A 171 -6.86 -17.08 -19.46
C ILE A 171 -8.28 -16.57 -19.22
N TYR A 172 -8.42 -15.31 -18.84
CA TYR A 172 -9.69 -14.74 -18.40
C TYR A 172 -9.99 -13.48 -19.19
N LEU A 173 -11.25 -13.32 -19.58
CA LEU A 173 -11.80 -12.12 -20.20
C LEU A 173 -12.73 -11.43 -19.20
N PHE A 174 -12.44 -10.20 -18.81
CA PHE A 174 -13.28 -9.36 -17.96
C PHE A 174 -13.92 -8.24 -18.78
N TYR A 175 -15.16 -7.87 -18.41
CA TYR A 175 -15.96 -6.81 -19.01
C TYR A 175 -17.09 -6.39 -18.06
N GLY A 176 -18.01 -5.53 -18.50
CA GLY A 176 -19.09 -5.01 -17.66
C GLY A 176 -18.67 -3.79 -16.85
N ASN A 177 -17.67 -3.05 -17.34
CA ASN A 177 -17.21 -1.79 -16.75
C ASN A 177 -17.49 -0.63 -17.74
N PRO A 178 -18.59 0.13 -17.56
CA PRO A 178 -18.97 1.21 -18.47
C PRO A 178 -18.04 2.44 -18.41
N SER A 179 -17.10 2.48 -17.45
CA SER A 179 -16.14 3.58 -17.28
C SER A 179 -14.72 3.23 -17.75
N ALA A 180 -14.49 2.00 -18.21
CA ALA A 180 -13.18 1.57 -18.68
C ALA A 180 -12.82 2.22 -20.02
N ASN A 181 -11.57 2.67 -20.14
CA ASN A 181 -10.99 3.14 -21.40
C ASN A 181 -10.31 1.99 -22.16
N ASP A 182 -10.12 2.14 -23.47
CA ASP A 182 -9.37 1.15 -24.28
C ASP A 182 -7.93 0.98 -23.77
N GLN A 183 -7.47 -0.26 -23.72
CA GLN A 183 -6.07 -0.60 -23.41
C GLN A 183 -5.43 -1.48 -24.49
N SER A 184 -6.08 -1.61 -25.65
CA SER A 184 -5.48 -2.20 -26.84
C SER A 184 -4.20 -1.46 -27.25
N SER A 185 -3.13 -2.19 -27.54
CA SER A 185 -1.83 -1.61 -27.92
C SER A 185 -1.16 -2.40 -29.04
N PHE A 186 -1.00 -1.77 -30.21
CA PHE A 186 -0.35 -2.36 -31.37
C PHE A 186 1.10 -2.76 -31.05
N SER A 187 1.90 -1.83 -30.53
CA SER A 187 3.33 -2.03 -30.22
C SER A 187 3.59 -3.08 -29.13
N SER A 188 2.57 -3.46 -28.35
CA SER A 188 2.68 -4.53 -27.34
C SER A 188 2.63 -5.92 -27.97
N ILE A 189 1.96 -6.06 -29.11
CA ILE A 189 1.82 -7.30 -29.86
C ILE A 189 2.92 -7.40 -30.91
N PHE A 190 3.01 -6.38 -31.75
CA PHE A 190 3.88 -6.34 -32.90
C PHE A 190 5.27 -5.83 -32.53
N SER A 191 6.30 -6.61 -32.87
CA SER A 191 7.69 -6.22 -32.65
C SER A 191 8.42 -5.96 -33.97
N TRP A 192 9.37 -5.04 -33.93
CA TRP A 192 10.17 -4.61 -35.09
C TRP A 192 11.56 -5.28 -35.09
N ARG A 193 11.66 -6.46 -34.46
CA ARG A 193 12.92 -7.09 -34.05
C ARG A 193 13.67 -7.87 -35.14
N ASP A 194 13.11 -8.02 -36.34
CA ASP A 194 13.75 -8.77 -37.44
C ASP A 194 14.95 -8.02 -38.09
N ARG A 195 15.55 -7.04 -37.38
CA ARG A 195 16.81 -6.34 -37.71
C ARG A 195 18.01 -7.28 -37.71
N THR A 196 18.03 -8.22 -38.66
CA THR A 196 18.96 -9.37 -38.67
C THR A 196 20.18 -9.17 -39.58
N ARG A 197 20.27 -8.04 -40.29
CA ARG A 197 21.36 -7.69 -41.22
C ARG A 197 21.64 -6.19 -41.20
N PRO A 198 22.87 -5.75 -41.50
CA PRO A 198 23.15 -4.35 -41.80
C PRO A 198 22.38 -3.89 -43.03
N ASP A 199 22.29 -2.58 -43.22
CA ASP A 199 21.72 -2.01 -44.44
C ASP A 199 22.44 -2.57 -45.68
N THR A 200 21.68 -2.83 -46.73
CA THR A 200 22.22 -3.41 -47.96
C THR A 200 22.51 -2.28 -48.93
N MET A 201 23.78 -2.11 -49.29
CA MET A 201 24.15 -1.28 -50.43
C MET A 201 23.56 -1.89 -51.70
N VAL A 202 22.66 -1.14 -52.33
CA VAL A 202 21.90 -1.57 -53.51
C VAL A 202 22.72 -1.31 -54.77
N SER A 203 23.33 -0.13 -54.87
CA SER A 203 24.15 0.30 -56.01
C SER A 203 25.46 -0.49 -56.12
N PHE A 204 25.94 -0.67 -57.35
CA PHE A 204 27.33 -1.05 -57.64
C PHE A 204 27.93 -0.09 -58.68
N LYS A 205 28.25 1.11 -58.20
CA LYS A 205 28.74 2.22 -59.03
C LYS A 205 30.27 2.32 -59.11
N ALA A 206 30.78 3.13 -60.04
CA ALA A 206 32.18 3.52 -60.03
C ALA A 206 32.51 4.49 -58.87
N ALA A 207 33.75 4.48 -58.39
CA ALA A 207 34.20 5.41 -57.33
C ALA A 207 34.31 6.89 -57.78
N VAL A 208 33.93 7.19 -59.03
CA VAL A 208 34.00 8.51 -59.66
C VAL A 208 32.63 9.15 -59.88
N GLU A 209 31.56 8.49 -59.47
CA GLU A 209 30.17 8.94 -59.58
C GLU A 209 29.38 8.51 -58.34
N GLY A 210 28.21 9.09 -58.11
CA GLY A 210 27.24 8.73 -57.06
C GLY A 210 26.05 7.96 -57.64
N ALA A 211 25.30 7.29 -56.77
CA ALA A 211 24.02 6.66 -57.05
C ALA A 211 22.93 7.40 -56.27
N TRP A 212 21.97 7.97 -57.00
CA TRP A 212 21.00 8.94 -56.48
C TRP A 212 19.57 8.50 -56.77
N ASP A 213 18.62 9.09 -56.07
CA ASP A 213 17.18 9.03 -56.35
C ASP A 213 16.60 7.61 -56.54
N PRO A 214 16.78 6.69 -55.57
CA PRO A 214 16.31 5.32 -55.72
C PRO A 214 14.78 5.21 -55.65
N ASP A 215 14.22 4.33 -56.46
CA ASP A 215 12.80 3.93 -56.47
C ASP A 215 12.70 2.40 -56.44
N VAL A 216 11.73 1.86 -55.71
CA VAL A 216 11.55 0.42 -55.46
C VAL A 216 10.12 -0.02 -55.70
N GLU A 217 9.96 -1.14 -56.39
CA GLU A 217 8.65 -1.71 -56.66
C GLU A 217 8.64 -3.24 -56.51
N TYR A 218 7.51 -3.80 -56.06
CA TYR A 218 7.35 -5.25 -55.86
C TYR A 218 6.47 -5.92 -56.91
N GLY A 219 6.95 -7.03 -57.46
CA GLY A 219 6.22 -7.81 -58.44
C GLY A 219 6.86 -9.13 -58.81
N ALA A 220 6.05 -10.10 -59.23
CA ALA A 220 6.52 -11.45 -59.62
C ALA A 220 7.46 -12.10 -58.57
N ASN A 221 7.15 -11.92 -57.28
CA ASN A 221 7.95 -12.37 -56.13
C ASN A 221 9.34 -11.75 -56.01
N ARG A 222 9.58 -10.59 -56.65
CA ARG A 222 10.83 -9.87 -56.60
C ARG A 222 10.59 -8.38 -56.36
N PHE A 223 11.54 -7.73 -55.72
CA PHE A 223 11.64 -6.27 -55.73
C PHE A 223 12.56 -5.85 -56.87
N LEU A 224 12.25 -4.77 -57.57
CA LEU A 224 13.17 -4.07 -58.46
C LEU A 224 13.48 -2.73 -57.80
N VAL A 225 14.76 -2.42 -57.61
CA VAL A 225 15.22 -1.08 -57.25
C VAL A 225 15.90 -0.47 -58.47
N THR A 226 15.62 0.79 -58.76
CA THR A 226 16.29 1.57 -59.81
C THR A 226 16.79 2.88 -59.25
N TRP A 227 17.90 3.39 -59.77
CA TRP A 227 18.52 4.64 -59.34
C TRP A 227 19.26 5.26 -60.52
N GLU A 228 19.64 6.52 -60.41
CA GLU A 228 20.53 7.16 -61.38
C GLU A 228 21.98 7.08 -60.93
N GLU A 229 22.91 6.90 -61.87
CA GLU A 229 24.35 7.03 -61.61
C GLU A 229 24.95 8.19 -62.40
N ARG A 230 25.56 9.14 -61.67
CA ARG A 230 26.26 10.31 -62.21
C ARG A 230 27.08 11.03 -61.14
N LEU A 231 27.91 11.99 -61.56
CA LEU A 231 28.43 13.02 -60.64
C LEU A 231 27.29 13.92 -60.15
N GLY A 232 27.16 14.08 -58.84
CA GLY A 232 26.20 14.97 -58.21
C GLY A 232 26.49 16.44 -58.54
N PRO A 233 25.51 17.36 -58.50
CA PRO A 233 25.71 18.78 -58.84
C PRO A 233 26.79 19.48 -57.99
N GLU A 234 26.90 19.10 -56.72
CA GLU A 234 27.85 19.59 -55.72
C GLU A 234 29.30 19.13 -55.95
N ASP A 235 29.49 18.05 -56.72
CA ASP A 235 30.80 17.41 -56.90
C ASP A 235 31.62 17.96 -58.07
N ILE A 236 31.03 18.89 -58.83
CA ILE A 236 31.56 19.23 -60.13
C ILE A 236 32.32 20.56 -60.11
N ASN A 237 33.64 20.48 -60.21
CA ASN A 237 34.57 21.59 -60.04
C ASN A 237 34.84 22.38 -61.35
N ILE A 238 33.82 22.66 -62.18
CA ILE A 238 33.94 23.39 -63.46
C ILE A 238 33.39 24.83 -63.34
N PRO A 239 34.01 25.86 -63.96
CA PRO A 239 33.77 27.28 -63.64
C PRO A 239 32.48 27.90 -64.20
N LEU A 240 31.50 27.10 -64.64
CA LEU A 240 30.29 27.63 -65.29
C LEU A 240 29.05 27.23 -64.48
N PRO A 241 28.13 28.15 -64.16
CA PRO A 241 26.89 27.79 -63.50
C PRO A 241 25.97 27.00 -64.45
N HIS A 242 25.43 25.88 -63.94
CA HIS A 242 24.38 25.05 -64.54
C HIS A 242 24.79 24.20 -65.76
N TYR A 243 25.69 23.23 -65.59
CA TYR A 243 26.09 22.25 -66.62
C TYR A 243 25.93 20.80 -66.13
N GLU A 244 25.51 20.60 -64.88
CA GLU A 244 25.18 19.32 -64.28
C GLU A 244 24.32 18.49 -65.23
N ARG A 245 23.24 19.07 -65.78
CA ARG A 245 22.32 18.45 -66.76
C ARG A 245 22.92 18.13 -68.14
N THR A 246 24.22 18.33 -68.34
CA THR A 246 24.95 17.97 -69.57
C THR A 246 25.96 16.84 -69.36
N ILE A 247 26.04 16.33 -68.13
CA ILE A 247 26.91 15.20 -67.77
C ILE A 247 26.20 13.90 -68.13
N PRO A 248 26.92 12.86 -68.60
CA PRO A 248 26.32 11.54 -68.77
C PRO A 248 25.76 11.04 -67.44
N GLY A 249 24.51 10.60 -67.47
CA GLY A 249 23.84 9.92 -66.37
C GLY A 249 23.06 8.73 -66.94
N VAL A 250 23.01 7.64 -66.19
CA VAL A 250 22.39 6.38 -66.61
C VAL A 250 21.46 5.91 -65.51
N ILE A 251 20.29 5.37 -65.87
CA ILE A 251 19.42 4.68 -64.92
C ILE A 251 19.89 3.24 -64.83
N HIS A 252 20.28 2.86 -63.63
CA HIS A 252 20.62 1.49 -63.28
C HIS A 252 19.50 0.84 -62.48
N GLY A 253 19.59 -0.48 -62.30
CA GLY A 253 18.68 -1.20 -61.44
C GLY A 253 19.20 -2.55 -61.00
N ARG A 254 18.56 -3.11 -59.98
CA ARG A 254 18.87 -4.43 -59.44
C ARG A 254 17.62 -5.02 -58.82
N SER A 255 17.39 -6.30 -59.06
CA SER A 255 16.25 -6.98 -58.46
C SER A 255 16.66 -7.90 -57.31
N TYR A 256 15.76 -8.06 -56.34
CA TYR A 256 15.94 -8.88 -55.16
C TYR A 256 14.76 -9.84 -55.03
N ASN A 257 14.95 -11.00 -54.41
CA ASN A 257 13.83 -11.85 -54.03
C ASN A 257 12.97 -11.17 -52.95
N ASN A 258 11.81 -11.76 -52.67
CA ASN A 258 10.86 -11.26 -51.67
C ASN A 258 11.41 -11.11 -50.24
N ASP A 259 12.59 -11.65 -49.94
CA ASP A 259 13.29 -11.53 -48.66
C ASP A 259 14.52 -10.60 -48.72
N GLY A 260 14.69 -9.86 -49.82
CA GLY A 260 15.84 -8.98 -50.10
C GLY A 260 17.14 -9.72 -50.39
N GLY A 261 17.10 -11.05 -50.54
CA GLY A 261 18.24 -11.86 -50.97
C GLY A 261 18.35 -11.97 -52.49
N ASP A 262 19.38 -12.70 -52.95
CA ASP A 262 19.57 -13.07 -54.37
C ASP A 262 19.49 -11.86 -55.33
N PRO A 263 20.42 -10.90 -55.17
CA PRO A 263 20.52 -9.76 -56.07
C PRO A 263 20.76 -10.25 -57.51
N VAL A 264 19.96 -9.76 -58.45
CA VAL A 264 20.10 -10.04 -59.88
C VAL A 264 20.10 -8.72 -60.66
N PRO A 265 21.21 -8.38 -61.36
CA PRO A 265 22.51 -9.08 -61.34
C PRO A 265 23.15 -9.14 -59.95
N ASP A 266 24.18 -9.99 -59.78
CA ASP A 266 24.88 -10.09 -58.51
C ASP A 266 25.65 -8.79 -58.17
N ASN A 267 26.25 -8.70 -56.98
CA ASN A 267 26.84 -7.45 -56.43
C ASN A 267 28.13 -6.97 -57.14
N ASN A 268 28.30 -7.25 -58.43
CA ASN A 268 29.43 -6.82 -59.24
C ASN A 268 29.01 -6.09 -60.53
N THR A 269 27.70 -5.94 -60.78
CA THR A 269 27.14 -5.27 -61.94
C THR A 269 25.67 -4.93 -61.69
N ASP A 270 25.11 -4.07 -62.54
CA ASP A 270 23.73 -3.60 -62.45
C ASP A 270 23.02 -3.75 -63.80
N ILE A 271 21.69 -3.68 -63.78
CA ILE A 271 20.85 -3.60 -64.98
C ILE A 271 21.05 -2.21 -65.56
N ASP A 272 21.54 -2.11 -66.79
CA ASP A 272 21.48 -0.84 -67.54
C ASP A 272 20.01 -0.62 -67.95
N VAL A 273 19.21 0.12 -67.19
CA VAL A 273 17.79 0.33 -67.50
C VAL A 273 17.66 1.33 -68.65
N SER A 274 18.36 2.46 -68.59
CA SER A 274 18.54 3.34 -69.75
C SER A 274 19.69 2.82 -70.64
N GLU A 275 19.91 3.43 -71.81
CA GLU A 275 20.98 3.00 -72.72
C GLU A 275 22.32 3.61 -72.26
N PRO A 276 23.36 2.81 -71.95
CA PRO A 276 24.66 3.37 -71.56
C PRO A 276 25.43 3.81 -72.82
N GLY A 277 25.86 5.09 -72.92
CA GLY A 277 26.73 5.52 -74.01
C GLY A 277 27.04 7.02 -74.10
N SER A 278 27.99 7.40 -74.96
CA SER A 278 28.42 8.80 -75.16
C SER A 278 27.36 9.74 -75.76
N ASN A 279 26.18 9.21 -76.11
CA ASN A 279 25.07 9.90 -76.73
C ASN A 279 23.82 10.00 -75.83
N THR A 280 23.86 9.44 -74.61
CA THR A 280 22.82 9.59 -73.60
C THR A 280 23.24 10.68 -72.66
N TYR A 281 22.49 11.78 -72.64
CA TYR A 281 22.81 12.91 -71.78
C TYR A 281 21.83 12.87 -70.62
N HIS A 282 22.36 12.76 -69.41
CA HIS A 282 21.67 12.96 -68.14
C HIS A 282 20.29 12.30 -68.01
N ALA A 283 20.27 10.98 -67.80
CA ALA A 283 19.07 10.27 -67.36
C ALA A 283 18.94 10.35 -65.82
N GLU A 284 17.79 10.78 -65.31
CA GLU A 284 17.54 11.00 -63.88
C GLU A 284 16.08 10.73 -63.47
N ASN A 285 15.82 10.71 -62.16
CA ASN A 285 14.49 10.56 -61.54
C ASN A 285 13.72 9.31 -62.02
N PRO A 286 14.22 8.08 -61.79
CA PRO A 286 13.50 6.88 -62.18
C PRO A 286 12.25 6.65 -61.32
N CYS A 287 11.22 6.05 -61.91
CA CYS A 287 10.03 5.58 -61.19
C CYS A 287 9.56 4.23 -61.76
N ASN A 288 9.20 3.30 -60.87
CA ASN A 288 8.81 1.94 -61.21
C ASN A 288 7.32 1.67 -60.95
N ALA A 289 6.70 0.87 -61.82
CA ALA A 289 5.44 0.21 -61.52
C ALA A 289 5.46 -1.24 -62.01
N PHE A 290 4.85 -2.15 -61.25
CA PHE A 290 4.72 -3.53 -61.66
C PHE A 290 3.31 -3.86 -62.11
N GLY A 291 3.22 -4.58 -63.23
CA GLY A 291 1.95 -5.00 -63.78
C GLY A 291 2.10 -6.01 -64.90
N ALA A 292 1.11 -6.88 -65.05
CA ALA A 292 1.07 -7.87 -66.13
C ALA A 292 2.35 -8.73 -66.29
N GLY A 293 3.06 -8.96 -65.19
CA GLY A 293 4.29 -9.75 -65.17
C GLY A 293 5.57 -9.03 -65.59
N LYS A 294 5.57 -7.69 -65.64
CA LYS A 294 6.75 -6.88 -65.99
C LYS A 294 6.81 -5.62 -65.13
N PHE A 295 8.01 -5.10 -64.94
CA PHE A 295 8.25 -3.77 -64.42
C PHE A 295 8.26 -2.76 -65.58
N PHE A 296 7.58 -1.64 -65.38
CA PHE A 296 7.56 -0.49 -66.27
C PHE A 296 8.33 0.61 -65.57
N VAL A 297 9.50 0.97 -66.11
CA VAL A 297 10.37 2.00 -65.55
C VAL A 297 10.28 3.24 -66.42
N VAL A 298 10.16 4.42 -65.81
CA VAL A 298 10.17 5.72 -66.49
C VAL A 298 11.25 6.61 -65.90
N TRP A 299 11.81 7.52 -66.70
CA TRP A 299 12.82 8.49 -66.27
C TRP A 299 12.80 9.71 -67.19
N GLU A 300 13.38 10.82 -66.73
CA GLU A 300 13.65 11.98 -67.58
C GLU A 300 15.06 11.89 -68.17
N GLU A 301 15.25 12.32 -69.42
CA GLU A 301 16.53 12.20 -70.12
C GLU A 301 16.78 13.41 -71.00
N ASN A 302 17.94 14.05 -70.85
CA ASN A 302 18.34 15.14 -71.74
C ASN A 302 18.71 14.62 -73.14
N PRO A 303 18.06 15.10 -74.22
CA PRO A 303 18.32 14.59 -75.57
C PRO A 303 19.63 15.11 -76.21
N ALA A 304 20.39 16.04 -75.60
CA ALA A 304 21.55 16.67 -76.26
C ALA A 304 22.74 17.06 -75.37
N ASN A 305 23.97 16.87 -75.88
CA ASN A 305 25.24 17.41 -75.34
C ASN A 305 25.42 18.90 -75.64
N GLN A 306 24.44 19.74 -75.32
CA GLN A 306 24.51 21.16 -75.67
C GLN A 306 24.18 22.01 -74.44
N PRO A 307 25.13 22.84 -73.95
CA PRO A 307 24.90 23.73 -72.81
C PRO A 307 23.69 24.66 -72.97
N LEU A 308 23.32 25.00 -74.21
CA LEU A 308 22.19 25.88 -74.52
C LEU A 308 20.81 25.20 -74.37
N ASN A 309 20.77 23.87 -74.31
CA ASN A 309 19.54 23.07 -74.23
C ASN A 309 19.45 22.24 -72.93
N ARG A 310 20.20 22.62 -71.89
CA ARG A 310 20.31 21.86 -70.63
C ARG A 310 19.00 21.61 -69.86
N TYR A 311 17.99 22.44 -70.09
CA TYR A 311 16.65 22.29 -69.49
C TYR A 311 15.68 21.52 -70.41
N GLN A 312 16.15 21.04 -71.57
CA GLN A 312 15.38 20.10 -72.37
C GLN A 312 15.56 18.70 -71.77
N ALA A 313 14.45 18.06 -71.50
CA ALA A 313 14.37 16.70 -71.00
C ALA A 313 13.18 16.05 -71.68
N ASP A 314 13.39 14.84 -72.20
CA ASP A 314 12.36 13.97 -72.72
C ASP A 314 11.95 12.99 -71.61
N ILE A 315 10.73 12.47 -71.66
CA ILE A 315 10.38 11.30 -70.84
C ILE A 315 10.67 10.04 -71.63
N LYS A 316 11.39 9.10 -71.03
CA LYS A 316 11.71 7.78 -71.59
C LYS A 316 11.10 6.69 -70.71
N GLY A 317 11.08 5.47 -71.24
CA GLY A 317 10.67 4.31 -70.46
C GLY A 317 11.26 3.00 -70.96
N ALA A 318 11.23 2.00 -70.10
CA ALA A 318 11.70 0.66 -70.35
C ALA A 318 10.75 -0.38 -69.75
N LEU A 319 10.74 -1.58 -70.34
CA LEU A 319 10.12 -2.76 -69.74
C LEU A 319 11.20 -3.70 -69.25
N VAL A 320 11.26 -3.91 -67.94
CA VAL A 320 12.16 -4.86 -67.29
C VAL A 320 11.37 -6.11 -66.91
N THR A 321 11.88 -7.28 -67.31
CA THR A 321 11.26 -8.56 -66.97
C THR A 321 11.69 -9.03 -65.57
N PRO A 322 10.94 -9.94 -64.92
CA PRO A 322 11.29 -10.43 -63.58
C PRO A 322 12.66 -11.12 -63.48
N ASP A 323 13.23 -11.59 -64.58
CA ASP A 323 14.61 -12.10 -64.68
C ASP A 323 15.65 -10.98 -64.95
N SER A 324 15.32 -9.74 -64.59
CA SER A 324 16.18 -8.56 -64.69
C SER A 324 16.69 -8.24 -66.10
N GLN A 325 15.89 -8.51 -67.14
CA GLN A 325 16.25 -8.18 -68.52
C GLN A 325 15.44 -6.99 -69.04
N VAL A 326 16.12 -6.03 -69.67
CA VAL A 326 15.45 -4.95 -70.39
C VAL A 326 14.93 -5.48 -71.73
N SER A 327 13.61 -5.67 -71.81
CA SER A 327 12.94 -6.23 -72.98
C SER A 327 12.57 -5.18 -74.05
N LEU A 328 12.43 -3.91 -73.65
CA LEU A 328 12.08 -2.80 -74.52
C LEU A 328 12.51 -1.47 -73.89
N ARG A 329 13.00 -0.52 -74.70
CA ARG A 329 13.16 0.90 -74.37
C ARG A 329 12.39 1.74 -75.38
N PHE A 330 11.78 2.85 -74.96
CA PHE A 330 10.94 3.67 -75.83
C PHE A 330 10.82 5.12 -75.32
N PRO A 331 10.65 6.10 -76.24
CA PRO A 331 10.32 7.46 -75.85
C PRO A 331 8.85 7.56 -75.42
N ILE A 332 8.59 8.30 -74.35
CA ILE A 332 7.26 8.61 -73.85
C ILE A 332 6.85 10.02 -74.28
N CYS A 333 7.68 11.02 -74.02
CA CYS A 333 7.46 12.39 -74.48
C CYS A 333 8.74 12.95 -75.09
N VAL A 334 8.59 13.63 -76.23
CA VAL A 334 9.69 14.29 -76.97
C VAL A 334 9.25 15.69 -77.41
N ALA A 335 8.44 16.33 -76.57
CA ALA A 335 7.88 17.64 -76.88
C ALA A 335 8.98 18.71 -76.81
N THR A 336 8.69 19.90 -77.32
CA THR A 336 9.62 21.03 -77.17
C THR A 336 9.80 21.40 -75.70
N ASN A 337 10.96 21.94 -75.33
CA ASN A 337 11.35 22.28 -73.94
C ASN A 337 11.49 21.07 -73.03
N GLY A 338 11.42 21.27 -71.71
CA GLY A 338 11.62 20.22 -70.71
C GLY A 338 10.35 19.46 -70.34
N GLN A 339 10.52 18.18 -70.03
CA GLN A 339 9.53 17.32 -69.41
C GLN A 339 10.21 16.61 -68.24
N PHE A 340 9.61 16.69 -67.06
CA PHE A 340 10.28 16.38 -65.80
C PHE A 340 9.43 15.53 -64.86
N ASN A 341 10.09 14.93 -63.88
CA ASN A 341 9.53 14.22 -62.73
C ASN A 341 8.44 13.22 -63.13
N PRO A 342 8.78 12.24 -64.00
CA PRO A 342 7.79 11.27 -64.45
C PRO A 342 7.42 10.30 -63.32
N GLN A 343 6.15 9.94 -63.27
CA GLN A 343 5.62 8.93 -62.34
C GLN A 343 4.77 7.93 -63.12
N VAL A 344 4.73 6.68 -62.67
CA VAL A 344 3.98 5.60 -63.33
C VAL A 344 3.16 4.80 -62.34
N ALA A 345 1.93 4.46 -62.71
CA ALA A 345 1.09 3.54 -61.95
C ALA A 345 0.46 2.48 -62.86
N TYR A 346 0.29 1.27 -62.33
CA TYR A 346 -0.40 0.19 -63.01
C TYR A 346 -1.85 0.04 -62.54
N ASP A 347 -2.78 -0.10 -63.48
CA ASP A 347 -4.17 -0.47 -63.26
C ASP A 347 -4.38 -1.96 -63.57
N ASP A 348 -4.57 -2.76 -62.51
CA ASP A 348 -4.89 -4.18 -62.59
C ASP A 348 -6.24 -4.46 -63.31
N ALA A 349 -7.23 -3.59 -63.17
CA ALA A 349 -8.58 -3.81 -63.68
C ALA A 349 -8.65 -3.68 -65.20
N SER A 350 -7.87 -2.78 -65.79
CA SER A 350 -7.83 -2.57 -67.25
C SER A 350 -6.53 -3.05 -67.90
N ASN A 351 -5.57 -3.53 -67.11
CA ASN A 351 -4.25 -3.99 -67.56
C ASN A 351 -3.52 -2.88 -68.36
N ARG A 352 -3.41 -1.70 -67.74
CA ARG A 352 -2.82 -0.49 -68.33
C ARG A 352 -1.88 0.19 -67.36
N PHE A 353 -0.86 0.83 -67.89
CA PHE A 353 -0.03 1.79 -67.16
C PHE A 353 -0.48 3.21 -67.50
N LEU A 354 -0.48 4.11 -66.53
CA LEU A 354 -0.57 5.54 -66.74
C LEU A 354 0.78 6.17 -66.35
N VAL A 355 1.42 6.84 -67.31
CA VAL A 355 2.61 7.65 -67.04
C VAL A 355 2.18 9.11 -67.00
N VAL A 356 2.60 9.84 -65.98
CA VAL A 356 2.34 11.28 -65.79
C VAL A 356 3.66 12.02 -65.64
N TRP A 357 3.73 13.30 -66.03
CA TRP A 357 4.93 14.12 -65.94
C TRP A 357 4.60 15.62 -65.94
N ALA A 358 5.51 16.44 -65.45
CA ALA A 358 5.47 17.90 -65.57
C ALA A 358 5.98 18.33 -66.95
N ASP A 359 5.31 19.25 -67.62
CA ASP A 359 5.49 19.51 -69.05
C ASP A 359 5.58 21.00 -69.38
N ALA A 360 6.78 21.45 -69.78
CA ALA A 360 7.08 22.84 -70.12
C ALA A 360 6.93 23.15 -71.62
N ARG A 361 6.16 22.36 -72.39
CA ARG A 361 6.03 22.55 -73.85
C ARG A 361 5.43 23.90 -74.24
N ASN A 362 4.73 24.55 -73.31
CA ASN A 362 4.13 25.87 -73.49
C ASN A 362 5.03 27.02 -72.99
N GLY A 363 6.07 26.74 -72.21
CA GLY A 363 6.98 27.73 -71.63
C GLY A 363 7.57 27.24 -70.30
N TYR A 364 8.71 27.80 -69.88
CA TYR A 364 9.29 27.52 -68.56
C TYR A 364 8.62 28.34 -67.43
N ASP A 365 7.64 29.15 -67.77
CA ASP A 365 6.76 29.89 -66.86
C ASP A 365 5.34 29.29 -66.80
N ASP A 366 5.08 28.22 -67.56
CA ASP A 366 3.75 27.61 -67.71
C ASP A 366 3.89 26.09 -67.87
N TYR A 367 4.00 25.39 -66.74
CA TYR A 367 4.13 23.93 -66.69
C TYR A 367 2.75 23.29 -66.53
N ASP A 368 2.40 22.37 -67.43
CA ASP A 368 1.23 21.53 -67.30
C ASP A 368 1.62 20.18 -66.66
N VAL A 369 0.70 19.51 -65.95
CA VAL A 369 0.83 18.06 -65.74
C VAL A 369 0.17 17.36 -66.93
N ARG A 370 0.87 16.43 -67.57
CA ARG A 370 0.33 15.61 -68.67
C ARG A 370 0.46 14.14 -68.37
N GLY A 371 -0.28 13.32 -69.10
CA GLY A 371 -0.16 11.87 -69.00
C GLY A 371 -0.43 11.12 -70.29
N ARG A 372 0.00 9.87 -70.32
CA ARG A 372 -0.22 8.94 -71.44
C ARG A 372 -0.45 7.53 -70.91
N LEU A 373 -1.47 6.88 -71.47
CA LEU A 373 -1.77 5.48 -71.19
C LEU A 373 -0.90 4.55 -72.03
N TYR A 374 -0.51 3.43 -71.44
CA TYR A 374 0.20 2.33 -72.09
C TYR A 374 -0.49 1.01 -71.79
N ASN A 375 -0.42 0.08 -72.73
CA ASN A 375 -0.78 -1.31 -72.45
C ASN A 375 0.39 -2.06 -71.79
N SER A 376 0.14 -3.29 -71.35
CA SER A 376 1.16 -4.14 -70.70
C SER A 376 2.36 -4.54 -71.56
N ASN A 377 2.33 -4.23 -72.86
CA ASN A 377 3.45 -4.46 -73.77
C ASN A 377 4.26 -3.19 -74.06
N GLY A 378 4.00 -2.08 -73.34
CA GLY A 378 4.73 -0.83 -73.51
C GLY A 378 4.32 -0.05 -74.76
N TYR A 379 3.18 -0.38 -75.37
CA TYR A 379 2.65 0.42 -76.49
C TYR A 379 1.66 1.48 -75.99
N PRO A 380 1.74 2.72 -76.51
CA PRO A 380 0.84 3.79 -76.11
C PRO A 380 -0.60 3.50 -76.54
N VAL A 381 -1.55 3.82 -75.66
CA VAL A 381 -2.99 3.74 -75.88
C VAL A 381 -3.52 5.15 -76.12
N GLY A 382 -3.43 5.60 -77.38
CA GLY A 382 -3.78 6.97 -77.76
C GLY A 382 -2.63 7.96 -77.62
N ALA A 383 -2.94 9.25 -77.74
CA ALA A 383 -1.99 10.35 -77.55
C ALA A 383 -1.85 10.69 -76.06
N ASP A 384 -0.84 11.49 -75.72
CA ASP A 384 -0.79 12.15 -74.41
C ASP A 384 -1.90 13.20 -74.27
N PHE A 385 -2.35 13.42 -73.04
CA PHE A 385 -3.44 14.34 -72.70
C PHE A 385 -3.08 15.18 -71.46
N PRO A 386 -3.61 16.41 -71.33
CA PRO A 386 -3.36 17.25 -70.17
C PRO A 386 -4.15 16.72 -68.96
N ILE A 387 -3.48 16.68 -67.81
CA ILE A 387 -4.03 16.28 -66.51
C ILE A 387 -4.37 17.52 -65.68
N ALA A 388 -3.47 18.48 -65.62
CA ALA A 388 -3.63 19.82 -65.04
C ALA A 388 -3.01 20.84 -66.01
N TRP A 389 -3.69 21.97 -66.20
CA TRP A 389 -3.32 23.00 -67.18
C TRP A 389 -3.77 24.40 -66.71
N GLU A 390 -3.66 24.60 -65.40
CA GLU A 390 -3.97 25.89 -64.79
C GLU A 390 -2.84 26.88 -65.13
N THR A 391 -3.03 28.16 -64.82
CA THR A 391 -2.00 29.17 -65.15
C THR A 391 -0.76 28.98 -64.28
N ASN A 392 0.42 29.13 -64.89
CA ASN A 392 1.74 29.07 -64.25
C ASN A 392 2.22 27.63 -64.00
N TYR A 393 2.68 27.30 -62.80
CA TYR A 393 3.34 26.03 -62.54
C TYR A 393 2.36 24.96 -62.10
N GLN A 394 2.37 23.81 -62.77
CA GLN A 394 1.94 22.54 -62.22
C GLN A 394 3.02 21.47 -62.43
N GLY A 395 3.51 20.90 -61.33
CA GLY A 395 4.62 19.95 -61.36
C GLY A 395 4.56 18.92 -60.25
N ASP A 396 5.65 18.16 -60.13
CA ASP A 396 5.84 17.05 -59.18
C ASP A 396 4.63 16.11 -59.06
N PRO A 397 4.15 15.55 -60.18
CA PRO A 397 2.91 14.80 -60.18
C PRO A 397 3.12 13.37 -59.69
N TRP A 398 2.34 12.93 -58.70
CA TRP A 398 2.29 11.54 -58.24
C TRP A 398 1.00 10.87 -58.64
N VAL A 399 1.06 9.57 -58.95
CA VAL A 399 -0.09 8.81 -59.45
C VAL A 399 -0.26 7.47 -58.74
N CYS A 400 -1.50 7.11 -58.46
CA CYS A 400 -1.87 5.78 -57.99
C CYS A 400 -3.19 5.33 -58.62
N SER A 401 -3.38 4.03 -58.82
CA SER A 401 -4.63 3.44 -59.31
C SER A 401 -5.47 2.85 -58.17
N ASP A 402 -6.80 2.89 -58.32
CA ASP A 402 -7.70 2.09 -57.50
C ASP A 402 -7.97 0.70 -58.10
N ASN A 403 -8.56 -0.18 -57.30
CA ASN A 403 -8.93 -1.55 -57.72
C ASN A 403 -10.13 -1.61 -58.68
N THR A 404 -10.55 -0.48 -59.25
CA THR A 404 -11.58 -0.38 -60.30
C THR A 404 -11.06 0.31 -61.57
N GLY A 405 -9.76 0.64 -61.60
CA GLY A 405 -9.09 1.27 -62.73
C GLY A 405 -9.27 2.77 -62.86
N ASN A 406 -9.63 3.47 -61.77
CA ASN A 406 -9.51 4.92 -61.75
C ASN A 406 -8.14 5.31 -61.18
N PHE A 407 -7.56 6.36 -61.72
CA PHE A 407 -6.33 6.97 -61.24
C PHE A 407 -6.64 8.20 -60.40
N ILE A 408 -5.85 8.42 -59.36
CA ILE A 408 -5.74 9.73 -58.71
C ILE A 408 -4.34 10.28 -59.00
N ILE A 409 -4.28 11.54 -59.39
CA ILE A 409 -3.02 12.25 -59.64
C ILE A 409 -2.99 13.44 -58.71
N VAL A 410 -1.98 13.49 -57.83
CA VAL A 410 -1.70 14.60 -56.92
C VAL A 410 -0.52 15.38 -57.50
N TYR A 411 -0.55 16.70 -57.42
CA TYR A 411 0.47 17.56 -58.03
C TYR A 411 0.57 18.90 -57.30
N GLU A 412 1.71 19.56 -57.49
CA GLU A 412 1.98 20.91 -57.00
C GLU A 412 1.41 21.96 -57.96
N ASP A 413 0.88 23.06 -57.41
CA ASP A 413 0.30 24.20 -58.14
C ASP A 413 0.85 25.48 -57.49
N GLY A 414 1.55 26.31 -58.27
CA GLY A 414 2.30 27.46 -57.78
C GLY A 414 2.41 28.61 -58.79
N ILE A 415 2.83 29.78 -58.30
CA ILE A 415 3.03 30.97 -59.14
C ILE A 415 4.35 30.88 -59.92
N ASP A 416 5.38 30.31 -59.31
CA ASP A 416 6.72 30.19 -59.86
C ASP A 416 7.25 28.77 -59.58
N ALA A 417 7.87 28.16 -60.59
CA ALA A 417 8.36 26.78 -60.54
C ALA A 417 9.55 26.55 -59.59
N GLN A 418 10.19 27.63 -59.11
CA GLN A 418 11.38 27.55 -58.27
C GLN A 418 11.15 28.08 -56.86
N ILE A 419 10.23 29.04 -56.66
CA ILE A 419 10.08 29.78 -55.40
C ILE A 419 8.70 29.56 -54.74
N GLY A 420 7.73 28.97 -55.43
CA GLY A 420 6.38 28.80 -54.89
C GLY A 420 5.61 30.14 -54.75
N PRO A 421 4.64 30.26 -53.81
CA PRO A 421 4.26 29.23 -52.87
C PRO A 421 3.50 28.07 -53.52
N PHE A 422 3.83 26.84 -53.12
CA PHE A 422 3.19 25.64 -53.67
C PHE A 422 1.98 25.19 -52.85
N SER A 423 0.90 24.90 -53.56
CA SER A 423 -0.30 24.23 -53.06
C SER A 423 -0.40 22.83 -53.66
N LEU A 424 -1.08 21.92 -52.98
CA LEU A 424 -1.30 20.56 -53.48
C LEU A 424 -2.76 20.38 -53.91
N TYR A 425 -2.93 19.89 -55.13
CA TYR A 425 -4.24 19.53 -55.70
C TYR A 425 -4.21 18.12 -56.26
N ALA A 426 -5.40 17.59 -56.51
CA ALA A 426 -5.55 16.31 -57.18
C ALA A 426 -6.69 16.30 -58.19
N TYR A 427 -6.52 15.49 -59.23
CA TYR A 427 -7.59 15.10 -60.15
C TYR A 427 -7.75 13.58 -60.17
N ARG A 428 -8.97 13.13 -60.47
CA ARG A 428 -9.26 11.71 -60.71
C ARG A 428 -9.49 11.47 -62.20
N TYR A 429 -9.06 10.34 -62.71
CA TYR A 429 -9.23 9.93 -64.11
C TYR A 429 -9.71 8.49 -64.19
N ASP A 430 -10.52 8.15 -65.19
CA ASP A 430 -10.90 6.76 -65.46
C ASP A 430 -9.79 6.02 -66.24
N SER A 431 -9.98 4.71 -66.43
CA SER A 431 -8.99 3.87 -67.12
C SER A 431 -8.78 4.21 -68.60
N ASN A 432 -9.62 5.07 -69.18
CA ASN A 432 -9.50 5.58 -70.55
C ASN A 432 -8.92 7.00 -70.61
N GLY A 433 -8.50 7.57 -69.47
CA GLY A 433 -7.93 8.91 -69.41
C GLY A 433 -8.97 10.02 -69.43
N ASN A 434 -10.24 9.75 -69.09
CA ASN A 434 -11.24 10.80 -68.92
C ASN A 434 -11.26 11.32 -67.48
N ARG A 435 -11.29 12.64 -67.30
CA ARG A 435 -11.38 13.27 -65.97
C ARG A 435 -12.69 12.92 -65.27
N ILE A 436 -12.60 12.54 -63.99
CA ILE A 436 -13.72 12.23 -63.10
C ILE A 436 -13.88 13.36 -62.08
N GLY A 437 -15.01 14.05 -62.11
CA GLY A 437 -15.34 15.08 -61.12
C GLY A 437 -14.50 16.36 -61.26
N SER A 438 -14.50 17.17 -60.20
CA SER A 438 -13.77 18.43 -60.11
C SER A 438 -12.41 18.26 -59.42
N ARG A 439 -11.57 19.30 -59.50
CA ARG A 439 -10.31 19.40 -58.75
C ARG A 439 -10.55 19.21 -57.26
N ILE A 440 -9.65 18.48 -56.59
CA ILE A 440 -9.67 18.23 -55.15
C ILE A 440 -8.54 19.04 -54.53
N THR A 441 -8.83 19.85 -53.52
CA THR A 441 -7.80 20.56 -52.75
C THR A 441 -7.19 19.63 -51.70
N ILE A 442 -5.89 19.40 -51.79
CA ILE A 442 -5.13 18.61 -50.80
C ILE A 442 -4.59 19.55 -49.72
N ALA A 443 -3.80 20.54 -50.09
CA ALA A 443 -3.27 21.54 -49.17
C ALA A 443 -3.14 22.88 -49.90
N THR A 444 -3.19 23.99 -49.17
CA THR A 444 -3.12 25.34 -49.75
C THR A 444 -1.96 26.08 -49.12
N GLY A 445 -0.93 26.35 -49.93
CA GLY A 445 0.26 27.09 -49.52
C GLY A 445 -0.07 28.53 -49.11
N SER A 446 0.91 29.18 -48.51
CA SER A 446 0.82 30.57 -48.03
C SER A 446 2.14 31.29 -48.34
N PRO A 447 2.21 32.63 -48.22
CA PRO A 447 3.45 33.37 -48.47
C PRO A 447 4.65 33.00 -47.59
N THR A 448 4.48 32.10 -46.61
CA THR A 448 5.55 31.65 -45.69
C THR A 448 5.61 30.13 -45.58
N VAL A 449 4.74 29.37 -46.25
CA VAL A 449 4.68 27.91 -46.13
C VAL A 449 4.30 27.31 -47.47
N ASP A 450 5.12 26.36 -47.92
CA ASP A 450 4.86 25.56 -49.10
C ASP A 450 4.41 24.17 -48.72
N TYR A 451 3.63 23.55 -49.60
CA TYR A 451 3.30 22.14 -49.50
C TYR A 451 3.77 21.45 -50.77
N ILE A 452 4.75 20.56 -50.61
CA ILE A 452 5.55 20.01 -51.70
C ILE A 452 5.79 18.51 -51.50
N PHE A 453 6.34 17.87 -52.53
CA PHE A 453 6.70 16.45 -52.57
C PHE A 453 5.53 15.54 -52.13
N PRO A 454 4.36 15.64 -52.80
CA PRO A 454 3.22 14.80 -52.47
C PRO A 454 3.55 13.34 -52.77
N ALA A 455 3.03 12.38 -52.01
CA ALA A 455 3.00 10.97 -52.38
C ALA A 455 1.58 10.42 -52.23
N VAL A 456 1.21 9.39 -52.99
CA VAL A 456 -0.15 8.83 -52.94
C VAL A 456 -0.18 7.31 -53.12
N SER A 457 -0.92 6.64 -52.24
CA SER A 457 -1.15 5.20 -52.29
C SER A 457 -2.62 4.83 -52.10
N TYR A 458 -3.01 3.62 -52.51
CA TYR A 458 -4.38 3.11 -52.40
C TYR A 458 -4.46 1.77 -51.67
N ASN A 459 -5.19 1.74 -50.56
CA ASN A 459 -5.51 0.49 -49.87
C ASN A 459 -6.88 -0.06 -50.36
N SER A 460 -6.84 -1.19 -51.05
CA SER A 460 -7.99 -1.83 -51.68
C SER A 460 -8.97 -2.49 -50.71
N ILE A 461 -8.52 -2.88 -49.51
CA ILE A 461 -9.33 -3.51 -48.46
C ILE A 461 -10.28 -2.48 -47.84
N VAL A 462 -9.76 -1.29 -47.51
CA VAL A 462 -10.56 -0.20 -46.92
C VAL A 462 -11.10 0.78 -47.97
N GLN A 463 -10.68 0.66 -49.23
CA GLN A 463 -11.04 1.54 -50.34
C GLN A 463 -10.73 3.01 -50.03
N ARG A 464 -9.46 3.27 -49.69
CA ARG A 464 -8.95 4.58 -49.27
C ARG A 464 -7.70 4.95 -50.04
N PHE A 465 -7.62 6.21 -50.45
CA PHE A 465 -6.37 6.83 -50.87
C PHE A 465 -5.74 7.51 -49.66
N PHE A 466 -4.43 7.39 -49.53
CA PHE A 466 -3.64 8.11 -48.54
C PHE A 466 -2.63 8.99 -49.26
N ILE A 467 -2.64 10.27 -48.91
CA ILE A 467 -1.77 11.28 -49.51
C ILE A 467 -0.91 11.86 -48.40
N THR A 468 0.40 11.85 -48.59
CA THR A 468 1.39 12.43 -47.68
C THR A 468 2.19 13.51 -48.38
N TRP A 469 2.75 14.45 -47.62
CA TRP A 469 3.56 15.55 -48.16
C TRP A 469 4.35 16.23 -47.04
N ASN A 470 5.28 17.10 -47.42
CA ASN A 470 6.08 17.92 -46.53
C ASN A 470 5.59 19.39 -46.51
N ASP A 471 5.84 20.15 -45.43
CA ASP A 471 5.65 21.61 -45.42
C ASP A 471 6.94 22.43 -45.29
N GLY A 472 7.45 22.95 -46.41
CA GLY A 472 8.64 23.82 -46.45
C GLY A 472 8.39 25.24 -45.92
N ASP A 473 9.43 25.86 -45.37
CA ASP A 473 9.44 27.24 -44.89
C ASP A 473 10.03 28.18 -45.96
N ILE A 474 9.17 28.83 -46.75
CA ILE A 474 9.60 29.83 -47.74
C ILE A 474 9.79 31.24 -47.16
N SER A 475 9.73 31.41 -45.83
CA SER A 475 10.14 32.67 -45.20
C SER A 475 11.66 32.83 -45.09
N VAL A 476 12.41 31.73 -45.28
CA VAL A 476 13.86 31.73 -45.48
C VAL A 476 14.21 31.80 -46.98
N ASP A 477 15.50 31.81 -47.33
CA ASP A 477 15.92 31.82 -48.73
C ASP A 477 15.47 30.51 -49.41
N PRO A 478 14.58 30.52 -50.42
CA PRO A 478 14.08 29.30 -51.07
C PRO A 478 15.17 28.54 -51.85
N SER A 479 16.37 29.10 -51.97
CA SER A 479 17.53 28.46 -52.61
C SER A 479 18.41 27.62 -51.67
N ILE A 480 18.13 27.60 -50.35
CA ILE A 480 18.85 26.76 -49.39
C ILE A 480 18.05 25.51 -49.02
N ARG A 481 18.74 24.38 -48.77
CA ARG A 481 18.14 23.09 -48.38
C ARG A 481 17.15 23.23 -47.21
N ASP A 482 17.52 24.01 -46.19
CA ASP A 482 16.70 24.23 -44.99
C ASP A 482 15.31 24.85 -45.29
N SER A 483 15.07 25.39 -46.49
CA SER A 483 13.73 25.88 -46.87
C SER A 483 12.73 24.75 -47.14
N TYR A 484 13.21 23.54 -47.41
CA TYR A 484 12.40 22.34 -47.62
C TYR A 484 12.19 21.55 -46.33
N ASP A 485 12.77 21.99 -45.22
CA ASP A 485 12.66 21.32 -43.93
C ASP A 485 11.30 21.56 -43.28
N GLY A 486 10.50 20.50 -43.18
CA GLY A 486 9.11 20.60 -42.71
C GLY A 486 8.67 19.50 -41.78
N ASN A 487 7.38 19.48 -41.49
CA ASN A 487 6.62 18.37 -40.92
C ASN A 487 6.16 17.42 -42.03
N ILE A 488 5.88 16.18 -41.65
CA ILE A 488 5.16 15.23 -42.50
C ILE A 488 3.67 15.31 -42.23
N TRP A 489 2.91 15.59 -43.28
CA TRP A 489 1.46 15.70 -43.28
C TRP A 489 0.78 14.48 -43.93
N GLY A 490 -0.50 14.29 -43.58
CA GLY A 490 -1.35 13.26 -44.16
C GLY A 490 -2.78 13.74 -44.45
N LYS A 491 -3.39 13.14 -45.48
CA LYS A 491 -4.83 13.22 -45.77
C LYS A 491 -5.32 11.87 -46.30
N ILE A 492 -6.47 11.43 -45.79
CA ILE A 492 -7.12 10.22 -46.29
C ILE A 492 -8.39 10.60 -47.05
N LEU A 493 -8.49 10.12 -48.28
CA LEU A 493 -9.69 10.24 -49.12
C LEU A 493 -10.35 8.88 -49.27
N SER A 494 -11.67 8.87 -49.45
CA SER A 494 -12.38 7.69 -49.94
C SER A 494 -11.99 7.41 -51.39
N LYS A 495 -12.28 6.20 -51.90
CA LYS A 495 -12.13 5.91 -53.33
C LYS A 495 -12.83 6.89 -54.28
N THR A 496 -13.82 7.64 -53.79
CA THR A 496 -14.55 8.65 -54.60
C THR A 496 -13.92 10.05 -54.53
N GLY A 497 -12.88 10.24 -53.72
CA GLY A 497 -12.21 11.52 -53.50
C GLY A 497 -12.79 12.35 -52.34
N THR A 498 -13.76 11.83 -51.59
CA THR A 498 -14.30 12.54 -50.41
C THR A 498 -13.36 12.43 -49.22
N ILE A 499 -13.20 13.50 -48.44
CA ILE A 499 -12.34 13.50 -47.25
C ILE A 499 -12.85 12.50 -46.20
N VAL A 500 -11.98 11.60 -45.77
CA VAL A 500 -12.19 10.67 -44.65
C VAL A 500 -11.45 11.18 -43.42
N LYS A 501 -10.21 11.65 -43.62
CA LYS A 501 -9.42 12.35 -42.61
C LYS A 501 -8.80 13.58 -43.28
N ASN A 502 -9.11 14.76 -42.76
CA ASN A 502 -8.52 16.01 -43.24
C ASN A 502 -7.09 16.21 -42.71
N ASN A 503 -6.35 17.15 -43.31
CA ASN A 503 -4.92 17.45 -43.04
C ASN A 503 -4.58 17.32 -41.55
N TYR A 504 -3.58 16.48 -41.26
CA TYR A 504 -3.03 16.28 -39.92
C TYR A 504 -1.53 15.99 -40.03
N ILE A 505 -0.79 16.42 -39.02
CA ILE A 505 0.64 16.10 -38.91
C ILE A 505 0.76 14.64 -38.49
N ILE A 506 1.47 13.85 -39.29
CA ILE A 506 1.86 12.46 -38.96
C ILE A 506 3.15 12.49 -38.12
N GLU A 507 4.09 13.35 -38.51
CA GLU A 507 5.35 13.54 -37.81
C GLU A 507 5.80 15.00 -37.81
N PRO A 508 6.00 15.64 -36.65
CA PRO A 508 6.52 16.99 -36.58
C PRO A 508 8.04 17.02 -36.62
N GLY A 509 8.62 17.98 -37.36
CA GLY A 509 10.07 18.22 -37.39
C GLY A 509 10.43 19.39 -38.30
N THR A 510 11.74 19.62 -38.43
CA THR A 510 12.34 20.74 -39.16
C THR A 510 13.52 20.24 -39.98
N SER A 511 13.40 19.04 -40.56
CA SER A 511 14.47 18.41 -41.35
C SER A 511 13.94 17.28 -42.23
N TYR A 512 12.61 17.25 -42.44
CA TYR A 512 11.96 16.21 -43.24
C TYR A 512 11.80 16.75 -44.65
N ILE A 513 12.29 16.04 -45.67
CA ILE A 513 12.19 16.50 -47.07
C ILE A 513 11.06 15.77 -47.78
N ARG A 514 11.02 14.43 -47.73
CA ARG A 514 10.07 13.63 -48.53
C ARG A 514 9.43 12.51 -47.73
N THR A 515 8.30 12.02 -48.25
CA THR A 515 7.67 10.78 -47.78
C THR A 515 7.26 9.90 -48.94
N ASP A 516 7.13 8.61 -48.67
CA ASP A 516 6.27 7.74 -49.46
C ASP A 516 5.44 6.80 -48.56
N SER A 517 4.42 6.15 -49.12
CA SER A 517 3.48 5.32 -48.38
C SER A 517 2.98 4.11 -49.17
N VAL A 518 2.77 3.01 -48.45
CA VAL A 518 2.27 1.75 -49.02
C VAL A 518 1.18 1.14 -48.14
N PRO A 519 0.16 0.47 -48.72
CA PRO A 519 -0.77 -0.34 -47.95
C PRO A 519 -0.03 -1.45 -47.19
N TYR A 520 -0.29 -1.57 -45.89
CA TYR A 520 0.32 -2.60 -45.05
C TYR A 520 -0.64 -3.03 -43.94
N PHE A 521 -0.43 -4.22 -43.36
CA PHE A 521 -1.28 -4.76 -42.28
C PHE A 521 -2.79 -4.70 -42.57
N ASP A 522 -3.20 -5.25 -43.72
CA ASP A 522 -4.56 -5.28 -44.26
C ASP A 522 -5.19 -3.90 -44.47
N THR A 523 -5.56 -3.23 -43.39
CA THR A 523 -6.41 -2.02 -43.39
C THR A 523 -5.63 -0.73 -43.15
N MET A 524 -4.31 -0.80 -43.10
CA MET A 524 -3.44 0.32 -42.73
C MET A 524 -2.54 0.73 -43.88
N PHE A 525 -1.75 1.77 -43.60
CA PHE A 525 -0.68 2.27 -44.46
C PHE A 525 0.60 2.33 -43.64
N PHE A 526 1.72 2.00 -44.24
CA PHE A 526 3.04 2.28 -43.67
C PHE A 526 3.68 3.41 -44.47
N ILE A 527 4.25 4.39 -43.78
CA ILE A 527 4.98 5.50 -44.41
C ILE A 527 6.46 5.36 -44.16
N VAL A 528 7.27 5.85 -45.10
CA VAL A 528 8.71 6.09 -44.98
C VAL A 528 8.98 7.59 -45.11
N TYR A 529 10.00 8.07 -44.41
CA TYR A 529 10.48 9.46 -44.48
C TYR A 529 11.91 9.60 -43.94
N ASP A 530 12.67 10.55 -44.48
CA ASP A 530 14.01 10.95 -44.07
C ASP A 530 13.98 12.02 -42.97
N GLY A 531 14.93 12.08 -42.04
CA GLY A 531 15.07 13.30 -41.23
C GLY A 531 16.11 13.24 -40.11
N THR A 532 16.35 14.39 -39.47
CA THR A 532 17.30 14.55 -38.36
C THR A 532 16.61 14.58 -37.00
N ILE A 533 16.93 13.60 -36.15
CA ILE A 533 16.28 13.39 -34.86
C ILE A 533 17.32 13.22 -33.77
N ALA A 534 17.30 14.12 -32.78
CA ALA A 534 18.31 14.16 -31.72
C ALA A 534 19.76 14.19 -32.28
N GLY A 535 19.94 14.79 -33.46
CA GLY A 535 21.22 14.88 -34.16
C GLY A 535 21.59 13.66 -35.01
N ASN A 536 20.72 12.65 -35.09
CA ASN A 536 20.90 11.50 -35.99
C ASN A 536 20.06 11.70 -37.26
N GLN A 537 20.70 11.76 -38.43
CA GLN A 537 20.00 11.82 -39.71
C GLN A 537 19.77 10.41 -40.22
N ASP A 538 18.52 10.03 -40.43
CA ASP A 538 18.17 8.64 -40.71
C ASP A 538 16.82 8.48 -41.41
N ILE A 539 16.53 7.25 -41.83
CA ILE A 539 15.25 6.86 -42.43
C ILE A 539 14.33 6.26 -41.37
N TYR A 540 13.10 6.74 -41.35
CA TYR A 540 12.10 6.38 -40.37
C TYR A 540 10.78 5.97 -41.02
N GLY A 541 9.93 5.33 -40.23
CA GLY A 541 8.59 4.98 -40.67
C GLY A 541 7.56 4.96 -39.55
N ARG A 542 6.30 5.03 -39.96
CA ARG A 542 5.12 4.96 -39.08
C ARG A 542 4.00 4.18 -39.74
N LEU A 543 3.28 3.41 -38.93
CA LEU A 543 2.05 2.75 -39.35
C LEU A 543 0.84 3.64 -39.04
N ILE A 544 -0.05 3.79 -40.01
CA ILE A 544 -1.21 4.68 -39.99
C ILE A 544 -2.47 3.87 -40.27
N ALA A 545 -3.44 3.92 -39.36
CA ALA A 545 -4.73 3.28 -39.56
C ALA A 545 -5.54 3.97 -40.68
N SER A 546 -6.49 3.27 -41.29
CA SER A 546 -7.38 3.82 -42.33
C SER A 546 -8.25 5.00 -41.91
N ASN A 547 -8.34 5.32 -40.61
CA ASN A 547 -8.99 6.52 -40.08
C ASN A 547 -8.01 7.69 -39.81
N GLY A 548 -6.72 7.50 -40.07
CA GLY A 548 -5.65 8.48 -39.87
C GLY A 548 -5.03 8.48 -38.48
N THR A 549 -5.32 7.48 -37.64
CA THR A 549 -4.64 7.32 -36.34
C THR A 549 -3.22 6.82 -36.57
N VAL A 550 -2.23 7.48 -35.98
CA VAL A 550 -0.84 7.01 -35.96
C VAL A 550 -0.74 5.85 -34.97
N MET A 551 -0.47 4.64 -35.45
CA MET A 551 -0.57 3.39 -34.68
C MET A 551 0.72 3.04 -33.93
N THR A 552 1.84 3.59 -34.37
CA THR A 552 3.16 3.23 -33.87
C THR A 552 3.91 4.47 -33.43
N SER A 553 4.84 4.29 -32.50
CA SER A 553 5.94 5.23 -32.40
C SER A 553 6.72 5.25 -33.72
N ARG A 554 7.57 6.25 -33.88
CA ARG A 554 8.61 6.24 -34.91
C ARG A 554 9.38 4.92 -34.90
N GLN A 555 9.57 4.36 -36.08
CA GLN A 555 10.42 3.19 -36.33
C GLN A 555 11.65 3.67 -37.09
N GLU A 556 12.85 3.30 -36.66
CA GLU A 556 14.04 3.46 -37.51
C GLU A 556 14.04 2.31 -38.53
N LEU A 557 14.23 2.65 -39.80
CA LEU A 557 14.24 1.69 -40.91
C LEU A 557 15.65 1.30 -41.33
N SER A 558 16.65 2.14 -41.04
CA SER A 558 18.06 1.79 -41.20
C SER A 558 18.64 1.09 -39.96
N ASP A 559 19.89 0.63 -40.07
CA ASP A 559 20.66 0.09 -38.95
C ASP A 559 21.31 1.15 -38.03
N GLY A 560 21.08 2.43 -38.31
CA GLY A 560 21.55 3.59 -37.53
C GLY A 560 22.96 4.05 -37.89
N SER A 561 23.57 3.51 -38.96
CA SER A 561 24.87 4.00 -39.42
C SER A 561 24.78 5.15 -40.45
N SER A 562 23.58 5.46 -40.95
CA SER A 562 23.22 6.47 -41.97
C SER A 562 23.93 7.83 -41.84
N LEU A 563 24.23 8.45 -42.99
CA LEU A 563 24.86 9.77 -43.06
C LEU A 563 24.29 10.55 -44.25
N ASN A 564 23.83 11.78 -43.99
CA ASN A 564 23.27 12.67 -45.02
C ASN A 564 22.20 12.01 -45.89
N VAL A 565 21.31 11.21 -45.28
CA VAL A 565 20.28 10.49 -46.05
C VAL A 565 19.23 11.43 -46.63
N ASP A 566 18.79 11.08 -47.83
CA ASP A 566 17.74 11.76 -48.58
C ASP A 566 17.02 10.77 -49.50
N TRP A 567 16.00 11.25 -50.22
CA TRP A 567 15.35 10.57 -51.34
C TRP A 567 14.99 9.10 -51.08
N ASN A 568 14.08 8.88 -50.15
CA ASN A 568 13.60 7.55 -49.81
C ASN A 568 12.42 7.07 -50.66
N ASP A 569 12.28 5.75 -50.75
CA ASP A 569 11.12 5.09 -51.35
C ASP A 569 10.77 3.77 -50.65
N ILE A 570 9.57 3.22 -50.88
CA ILE A 570 9.09 2.02 -50.18
C ILE A 570 8.20 1.11 -51.04
N ALA A 571 8.44 -0.19 -50.94
CA ALA A 571 7.56 -1.21 -51.51
C ALA A 571 7.14 -2.27 -50.49
N VAL A 572 5.97 -2.87 -50.69
CA VAL A 572 5.48 -4.01 -49.90
C VAL A 572 5.32 -5.25 -50.76
N GLY A 573 5.90 -6.35 -50.29
CA GLY A 573 5.85 -7.64 -50.97
C GLY A 573 6.04 -8.82 -50.02
N ALA A 574 5.19 -9.85 -50.14
CA ALA A 574 5.21 -11.03 -49.27
C ALA A 574 5.25 -10.67 -47.76
N ASP A 575 4.38 -9.74 -47.34
CA ASP A 575 4.24 -9.20 -45.97
C ASP A 575 5.49 -8.48 -45.43
N ARG A 576 6.44 -8.15 -46.30
CA ARG A 576 7.66 -7.41 -45.98
C ARG A 576 7.63 -6.04 -46.62
N ILE A 577 8.29 -5.11 -45.96
CA ILE A 577 8.56 -3.75 -46.40
C ILE A 577 10.00 -3.71 -46.86
N PHE A 578 10.25 -3.19 -48.06
CA PHE A 578 11.58 -2.81 -48.51
C PHE A 578 11.62 -1.30 -48.64
N ALA A 579 12.38 -0.64 -47.78
CA ALA A 579 12.67 0.79 -47.90
C ALA A 579 14.04 0.97 -48.55
N THR A 580 14.15 1.93 -49.46
CA THR A 580 15.40 2.34 -50.12
C THR A 580 15.62 3.83 -49.94
N TRP A 581 16.87 4.27 -49.97
CA TRP A 581 17.23 5.67 -49.79
C TRP A 581 18.62 5.97 -50.32
N GLU A 582 18.89 7.26 -50.55
CA GLU A 582 20.21 7.77 -50.85
C GLU A 582 21.01 7.99 -49.57
N ASP A 583 22.29 7.62 -49.58
CA ASP A 583 23.14 7.66 -48.40
C ASP A 583 24.59 8.02 -48.70
N GLU A 584 25.15 9.01 -47.99
CA GLU A 584 26.55 9.41 -48.13
C GLU A 584 27.48 8.72 -47.11
N ARG A 585 27.04 7.62 -46.48
CA ARG A 585 27.90 6.75 -45.68
C ARG A 585 29.06 6.18 -46.49
N ASP A 586 30.21 6.86 -46.43
CA ASP A 586 31.40 6.42 -47.16
C ASP A 586 32.02 5.13 -46.57
N GLN A 587 32.20 4.12 -47.43
CA GLN A 587 33.23 3.08 -47.23
C GLN A 587 34.28 3.01 -48.36
N MET A 588 34.07 3.61 -49.54
CA MET A 588 34.99 3.53 -50.71
C MET A 588 35.05 4.77 -51.64
N SER A 589 34.15 5.76 -51.55
CA SER A 589 34.13 6.97 -52.40
C SER A 589 33.39 8.13 -51.73
N PRO A 590 33.68 9.40 -52.07
CA PRO A 590 33.04 10.56 -51.43
C PRO A 590 31.61 10.86 -51.93
N TYR A 591 31.01 10.00 -52.75
CA TYR A 591 29.71 10.23 -53.39
C TYR A 591 28.64 9.28 -52.83
N ALA A 592 27.36 9.71 -52.85
CA ALA A 592 26.23 8.95 -52.33
C ALA A 592 26.07 7.56 -52.98
N ASP A 593 25.59 6.59 -52.21
CA ASP A 593 25.21 5.25 -52.65
C ASP A 593 23.71 5.03 -52.36
N ALA A 594 23.06 4.21 -53.19
CA ALA A 594 21.70 3.76 -52.90
C ALA A 594 21.77 2.61 -51.88
N PHE A 595 21.09 2.78 -50.75
CA PHE A 595 20.94 1.75 -49.73
C PHE A 595 19.50 1.28 -49.62
N GLY A 596 19.32 0.14 -48.97
CA GLY A 596 17.99 -0.31 -48.60
C GLY A 596 17.99 -1.37 -47.51
N TYR A 597 16.84 -1.48 -46.87
CA TYR A 597 16.60 -2.47 -45.83
C TYR A 597 15.23 -3.11 -45.96
N ILE A 598 15.21 -4.45 -45.96
CA ILE A 598 13.99 -5.23 -45.97
C ILE A 598 13.69 -5.79 -44.59
N TRP A 599 12.45 -5.62 -44.15
CA TRP A 599 12.01 -6.12 -42.85
C TRP A 599 10.51 -6.34 -42.82
N ARG A 600 10.03 -6.90 -41.72
CA ARG A 600 8.60 -7.03 -41.43
C ARG A 600 8.39 -6.89 -39.94
N SER A 601 7.17 -6.55 -39.56
CA SER A 601 6.78 -6.68 -38.16
C SER A 601 6.50 -8.13 -37.82
N VAL A 602 7.05 -8.60 -36.69
CA VAL A 602 7.02 -9.99 -36.25
C VAL A 602 5.88 -10.21 -35.26
N GLN A 603 5.13 -11.30 -35.49
CA GLN A 603 4.10 -11.84 -34.60
C GLN A 603 4.27 -13.37 -34.50
N SER A 604 4.15 -13.92 -33.30
CA SER A 604 4.29 -15.36 -33.05
C SER A 604 2.91 -16.02 -33.04
N ILE A 605 2.31 -16.18 -34.23
CA ILE A 605 0.97 -16.73 -34.41
C ILE A 605 0.91 -17.72 -35.59
N GLY A 606 -0.16 -18.51 -35.67
CA GLY A 606 -0.53 -19.29 -36.86
C GLY A 606 -0.27 -20.80 -36.75
N SER A 607 0.16 -21.28 -35.59
CA SER A 607 0.29 -22.72 -35.34
C SER A 607 -1.08 -23.40 -35.38
N SER A 608 -1.24 -24.40 -36.23
CA SER A 608 -2.45 -25.24 -36.29
C SER A 608 -2.68 -26.07 -35.01
N ASN A 609 -1.68 -26.14 -34.12
CA ASN A 609 -1.77 -26.84 -32.84
C ASN A 609 -2.38 -25.99 -31.72
N VAL A 610 -2.56 -24.67 -31.94
CA VAL A 610 -3.11 -23.77 -30.93
C VAL A 610 -4.55 -23.41 -31.30
N THR A 611 -5.47 -23.71 -30.39
CA THR A 611 -6.89 -23.33 -30.52
C THR A 611 -7.35 -22.57 -29.28
N SER A 612 -8.34 -21.69 -29.45
CA SER A 612 -8.97 -20.92 -28.37
C SER A 612 -10.47 -21.15 -28.36
N SER A 613 -11.08 -21.17 -27.18
CA SER A 613 -12.53 -21.21 -27.01
C SER A 613 -12.95 -20.37 -25.81
N ILE A 614 -14.04 -19.61 -25.97
CA ILE A 614 -14.59 -18.75 -24.92
C ILE A 614 -15.72 -19.51 -24.21
N GLY A 615 -15.64 -19.57 -22.88
CA GLY A 615 -16.59 -20.22 -22.00
C GLY A 615 -17.85 -19.39 -21.73
N GLN A 616 -18.64 -19.87 -20.78
CA GLN A 616 -19.86 -19.19 -20.34
C GLN A 616 -19.54 -17.94 -19.51
N GLU A 617 -20.48 -17.00 -19.52
CA GLU A 617 -20.42 -15.81 -18.67
C GLU A 617 -20.57 -16.19 -17.20
N VAL A 618 -19.81 -15.49 -16.36
CA VAL A 618 -19.87 -15.53 -14.90
C VAL A 618 -20.10 -14.11 -14.39
N THR A 619 -21.00 -13.96 -13.42
CA THR A 619 -21.36 -12.67 -12.81
C THR A 619 -20.64 -12.44 -11.49
N LEU A 620 -20.35 -11.16 -11.21
CA LEU A 620 -19.77 -10.72 -9.94
C LEU A 620 -20.69 -11.07 -8.76
N ILE A 621 -20.15 -11.72 -7.73
CA ILE A 621 -20.82 -12.02 -6.46
C ILE A 621 -19.95 -11.50 -5.33
N THR A 622 -20.46 -10.52 -4.57
CA THR A 622 -19.78 -9.93 -3.40
C THR A 622 -20.49 -10.22 -2.08
N THR A 623 -21.69 -10.80 -2.12
CA THR A 623 -22.45 -11.22 -0.93
C THR A 623 -23.07 -12.59 -1.17
N ALA A 624 -23.05 -13.44 -0.15
CA ALA A 624 -23.68 -14.76 -0.14
C ALA A 624 -24.30 -15.03 1.23
N GLN A 625 -25.30 -15.90 1.28
CA GLN A 625 -26.01 -16.24 2.52
C GLN A 625 -26.11 -17.75 2.69
N LEU A 626 -25.90 -18.20 3.93
CA LEU A 626 -26.11 -19.57 4.38
C LEU A 626 -27.10 -19.55 5.55
N MET A 627 -28.06 -20.46 5.54
CA MET A 627 -29.08 -20.56 6.59
C MET A 627 -29.16 -22.00 7.10
N SER A 628 -29.20 -22.18 8.42
CA SER A 628 -29.49 -23.49 9.02
C SER A 628 -30.97 -23.86 8.86
N VAL A 629 -31.28 -25.15 8.98
CA VAL A 629 -32.65 -25.61 9.31
C VAL A 629 -33.10 -25.09 10.69
N PRO A 630 -34.40 -25.11 11.03
CA PRO A 630 -34.87 -24.73 12.37
C PRO A 630 -34.23 -25.58 13.47
N ILE A 631 -33.76 -24.93 14.53
CA ILE A 631 -33.11 -25.53 15.69
C ILE A 631 -34.08 -25.42 16.87
N GLN A 632 -34.53 -26.55 17.39
CA GLN A 632 -35.46 -26.62 18.52
C GLN A 632 -35.04 -27.74 19.48
N PRO A 633 -34.35 -27.40 20.58
CA PRO A 633 -33.99 -28.37 21.62
C PRO A 633 -35.24 -28.92 22.32
N GLU A 634 -35.22 -30.21 22.70
CA GLU A 634 -36.29 -30.79 23.50
C GLU A 634 -36.18 -30.31 24.96
N MET A 635 -37.31 -29.92 25.57
CA MET A 635 -37.33 -29.35 26.93
C MET A 635 -36.43 -28.12 27.12
N PHE A 636 -36.43 -27.24 26.11
CA PHE A 636 -35.72 -25.97 26.10
C PHE A 636 -36.00 -25.12 27.37
N ARG A 637 -34.93 -24.63 27.98
CA ARG A 637 -34.96 -23.64 29.07
C ARG A 637 -34.45 -22.28 28.59
N GLN A 638 -33.22 -22.24 28.10
CA GLN A 638 -32.55 -21.00 27.73
C GLN A 638 -31.40 -21.27 26.75
N TRP A 639 -31.18 -20.36 25.81
CA TRP A 639 -29.98 -20.37 24.97
C TRP A 639 -28.76 -19.94 25.78
N ARG A 640 -27.56 -20.35 25.37
CA ARG A 640 -26.31 -20.01 26.07
C ARG A 640 -25.35 -19.26 25.19
N GLN A 641 -24.72 -19.96 24.25
CA GLN A 641 -23.62 -19.40 23.47
C GLN A 641 -23.69 -19.81 22.00
N PHE A 642 -23.10 -18.96 21.16
CA PHE A 642 -22.86 -19.21 19.74
C PHE A 642 -21.36 -19.29 19.47
N PHE A 643 -20.92 -20.25 18.66
CA PHE A 643 -19.52 -20.38 18.27
C PHE A 643 -19.39 -20.69 16.78
N PHE A 644 -18.28 -20.23 16.19
CA PHE A 644 -17.91 -20.58 14.82
C PHE A 644 -16.40 -20.71 14.62
N ILE A 645 -16.02 -21.32 13.51
CA ILE A 645 -14.65 -21.39 13.01
C ILE A 645 -14.69 -20.95 11.55
N ASP A 646 -13.98 -19.87 11.25
CA ASP A 646 -13.88 -19.32 9.92
C ASP A 646 -12.43 -19.02 9.53
N THR A 647 -12.23 -18.74 8.25
CA THR A 647 -10.97 -18.21 7.71
C THR A 647 -11.31 -17.06 6.79
N LEU A 648 -10.85 -15.86 7.14
CA LEU A 648 -11.18 -14.62 6.44
C LEU A 648 -9.96 -14.10 5.65
N PRO A 649 -10.00 -14.11 4.31
CA PRO A 649 -9.09 -13.33 3.49
C PRO A 649 -9.22 -11.82 3.78
N SER A 650 -8.21 -11.05 3.41
CA SER A 650 -8.25 -9.58 3.51
C SER A 650 -9.47 -9.00 2.78
N ALA A 651 -10.09 -7.98 3.37
CA ALA A 651 -11.29 -7.32 2.83
C ALA A 651 -12.50 -8.26 2.60
N SER A 652 -12.64 -9.26 3.47
CA SER A 652 -13.83 -10.10 3.58
C SER A 652 -14.28 -10.23 5.03
N THR A 653 -15.54 -10.59 5.24
CA THR A 653 -16.12 -10.86 6.56
C THR A 653 -17.23 -11.90 6.45
N ILE A 654 -17.57 -12.53 7.56
CA ILE A 654 -18.80 -13.30 7.74
C ILE A 654 -19.53 -12.69 8.94
N VAL A 655 -20.76 -12.24 8.71
CA VAL A 655 -21.65 -11.74 9.77
C VAL A 655 -22.61 -12.85 10.14
N PHE A 656 -22.80 -13.08 11.44
CA PHE A 656 -23.68 -14.12 11.95
C PHE A 656 -24.89 -13.52 12.65
N ASP A 657 -26.09 -13.97 12.27
CA ASP A 657 -27.33 -13.55 12.89
C ASP A 657 -28.10 -14.76 13.42
N ILE A 658 -28.80 -14.60 14.54
CA ILE A 658 -29.76 -15.58 15.05
C ILE A 658 -31.15 -15.14 14.61
N MET A 659 -31.77 -15.95 13.75
CA MET A 659 -33.05 -15.65 13.12
C MET A 659 -34.20 -16.37 13.81
N ASP A 660 -35.42 -15.86 13.61
CA ASP A 660 -36.64 -16.56 13.99
C ASP A 660 -36.79 -17.90 13.25
N GLN A 661 -37.71 -18.75 13.70
CA GLN A 661 -37.96 -20.07 13.09
C GLN A 661 -38.27 -20.02 11.58
N ASN A 662 -38.76 -18.88 11.08
CA ASN A 662 -39.08 -18.68 9.66
C ASN A 662 -37.89 -18.14 8.84
N GLY A 663 -36.80 -17.69 9.49
CA GLY A 663 -35.64 -17.11 8.82
C GLY A 663 -35.89 -15.69 8.28
N THR A 664 -36.88 -14.98 8.81
CA THR A 664 -37.36 -13.69 8.29
C THR A 664 -37.05 -12.50 9.17
N VAL A 665 -36.91 -12.72 10.49
CA VAL A 665 -36.66 -11.66 11.47
C VAL A 665 -35.42 -12.01 12.28
N PRO A 666 -34.41 -11.13 12.36
CA PRO A 666 -33.29 -11.32 13.26
C PRO A 666 -33.75 -11.13 14.71
N LEU A 667 -33.50 -12.14 15.53
CA LEU A 667 -33.67 -12.09 16.99
C LEU A 667 -32.44 -11.48 17.66
N LYS A 668 -31.27 -11.66 17.04
CA LYS A 668 -30.00 -11.04 17.43
C LYS A 668 -29.10 -10.93 16.20
N GLU A 669 -28.55 -9.74 15.97
CA GLU A 669 -27.70 -9.42 14.82
C GLU A 669 -26.22 -9.35 15.25
N ASP A 670 -25.31 -9.61 14.30
CA ASP A 670 -23.84 -9.47 14.47
C ASP A 670 -23.28 -10.23 15.69
N VAL A 671 -23.70 -11.49 15.85
CA VAL A 671 -23.32 -12.35 16.97
C VAL A 671 -21.86 -12.77 16.87
N GLN A 672 -21.10 -12.46 17.92
CA GLN A 672 -19.67 -12.71 18.02
C GLN A 672 -19.36 -14.15 18.49
N ASN A 673 -18.14 -14.60 18.22
CA ASN A 673 -17.70 -15.94 18.60
C ASN A 673 -17.60 -16.08 20.13
N GLY A 674 -18.38 -16.98 20.72
CA GLY A 674 -18.50 -17.20 22.16
C GLY A 674 -19.48 -16.27 22.88
N GLU A 675 -20.24 -15.47 22.15
CA GLU A 675 -21.17 -14.51 22.73
C GLU A 675 -22.31 -15.19 23.50
N ASN A 676 -22.70 -14.58 24.64
CA ASN A 676 -23.87 -14.98 25.40
C ASN A 676 -25.16 -14.54 24.67
N ILE A 677 -26.03 -15.52 24.40
CA ILE A 677 -27.29 -15.35 23.65
C ILE A 677 -28.52 -15.73 24.49
N SER A 678 -28.38 -15.70 25.81
CA SER A 678 -29.42 -16.07 26.78
C SER A 678 -30.60 -15.10 26.87
N ASP A 679 -30.45 -13.92 26.24
CA ASP A 679 -31.48 -12.90 26.04
C ASP A 679 -32.52 -13.30 24.98
N ILE A 680 -32.21 -14.28 24.13
CA ILE A 680 -33.14 -14.80 23.12
C ILE A 680 -34.20 -15.68 23.79
N THR A 681 -35.45 -15.27 23.72
CA THR A 681 -36.59 -15.97 24.36
C THR A 681 -37.28 -16.99 23.48
N SER A 682 -37.06 -16.95 22.16
CA SER A 682 -37.65 -17.88 21.21
C SER A 682 -37.14 -19.30 21.42
N THR A 683 -38.05 -20.29 21.52
CA THR A 683 -37.68 -21.69 21.75
C THR A 683 -37.18 -22.42 20.50
N CYS A 684 -37.33 -21.80 19.32
CA CYS A 684 -36.85 -22.30 18.04
C CYS A 684 -36.22 -21.15 17.24
N VAL A 685 -35.00 -21.36 16.74
CA VAL A 685 -34.21 -20.35 16.03
C VAL A 685 -33.57 -20.93 14.77
N ARG A 686 -33.00 -20.08 13.92
CA ARG A 686 -32.09 -20.46 12.83
C ARG A 686 -30.79 -19.67 12.94
N LEU A 687 -29.71 -20.22 12.39
CA LEU A 687 -28.43 -19.53 12.26
C LEU A 687 -28.29 -19.03 10.82
N GLN A 688 -27.92 -17.77 10.66
CA GLN A 688 -27.61 -17.16 9.38
C GLN A 688 -26.15 -16.75 9.35
N ALA A 689 -25.45 -17.06 8.26
CA ALA A 689 -24.13 -16.53 7.96
C ALA A 689 -24.19 -15.74 6.66
N THR A 690 -23.85 -14.45 6.71
CA THR A 690 -23.76 -13.57 5.56
C THR A 690 -22.29 -13.35 5.22
N PHE A 691 -21.84 -13.93 4.12
CA PHE A 691 -20.48 -13.81 3.61
C PHE A 691 -20.37 -12.54 2.75
N ILE A 692 -19.38 -11.71 3.00
CA ILE A 692 -19.16 -10.45 2.29
C ILE A 692 -17.69 -10.38 1.86
N ARG A 693 -17.45 -9.94 0.61
CA ARG A 693 -16.11 -9.68 0.07
C ARG A 693 -16.10 -8.47 -0.85
N VAL A 694 -14.99 -7.75 -0.88
CA VAL A 694 -14.80 -6.62 -1.82
C VAL A 694 -14.53 -7.11 -3.24
N SER A 695 -13.83 -8.25 -3.40
CA SER A 695 -13.40 -8.78 -4.69
C SER A 695 -13.50 -10.31 -4.75
N PRO A 696 -13.90 -10.94 -5.88
CA PRO A 696 -14.00 -12.39 -6.01
C PRO A 696 -12.69 -13.16 -6.08
N GLN A 697 -11.54 -12.48 -5.97
CA GLN A 697 -10.23 -13.12 -5.93
C GLN A 697 -10.15 -14.25 -4.89
N ASN A 698 -10.74 -14.02 -3.71
CA ASN A 698 -10.75 -14.96 -2.61
C ASN A 698 -12.17 -15.11 -2.03
N SER A 699 -12.38 -16.15 -1.25
CA SER A 699 -13.62 -16.37 -0.51
C SER A 699 -13.34 -16.43 0.99
N PRO A 700 -14.14 -15.74 1.84
CA PRO A 700 -14.27 -16.14 3.23
C PRO A 700 -14.75 -17.59 3.31
N LEU A 701 -14.23 -18.33 4.28
CA LEU A 701 -14.50 -19.76 4.47
C LEU A 701 -15.11 -19.98 5.85
N LEU A 702 -16.18 -20.76 5.92
CA LEU A 702 -16.79 -21.21 7.17
C LEU A 702 -16.58 -22.72 7.33
N ASP A 703 -15.84 -23.12 8.36
CA ASP A 703 -15.53 -24.52 8.67
C ASP A 703 -16.56 -25.15 9.60
N LYS A 704 -17.09 -24.37 10.56
CA LYS A 704 -18.01 -24.88 11.58
C LYS A 704 -18.81 -23.75 12.22
N TRP A 705 -20.03 -24.08 12.67
CA TRP A 705 -20.76 -23.29 13.65
C TRP A 705 -21.54 -24.16 14.63
N ASN A 706 -21.87 -23.62 15.81
CA ASN A 706 -22.75 -24.26 16.77
C ASN A 706 -23.46 -23.24 17.67
N ILE A 707 -24.55 -23.71 18.26
CA ILE A 707 -25.33 -23.02 19.27
C ILE A 707 -25.64 -24.00 20.42
N SER A 708 -25.57 -23.53 21.67
CA SER A 708 -25.86 -24.33 22.86
C SER A 708 -27.07 -23.82 23.63
N ALA A 709 -27.79 -24.74 24.28
CA ALA A 709 -28.95 -24.45 25.13
C ALA A 709 -28.95 -25.30 26.39
N PHE A 710 -29.51 -24.76 27.47
CA PHE A 710 -29.92 -25.54 28.62
C PHE A 710 -31.26 -26.24 28.35
N VAL A 711 -31.33 -27.52 28.69
CA VAL A 711 -32.54 -28.34 28.62
C VAL A 711 -32.76 -29.10 29.93
N GLY A 712 -34.01 -29.26 30.38
CA GLY A 712 -34.34 -30.00 31.63
C GLY A 712 -35.22 -29.25 32.64
N LYS A 713 -35.21 -29.69 33.91
CA LYS A 713 -35.84 -28.98 35.05
C LYS A 713 -34.77 -28.54 36.04
N ASP A 714 -34.89 -27.31 36.54
CA ASP A 714 -34.09 -26.81 37.67
C ASP A 714 -34.60 -27.39 38.98
N ILE A 715 -33.73 -27.94 39.83
CA ILE A 715 -34.11 -28.46 41.15
C ILE A 715 -33.04 -28.26 42.23
N TYR A 716 -31.96 -27.51 41.95
CA TYR A 716 -30.83 -27.34 42.86
C TYR A 716 -30.54 -25.85 43.10
N PRO A 717 -30.65 -25.35 44.35
CA PRO A 717 -30.31 -23.95 44.65
C PRO A 717 -28.80 -23.67 44.56
N PRO A 718 -28.39 -22.40 44.38
CA PRO A 718 -26.99 -22.00 44.19
C PRO A 718 -26.15 -22.16 45.45
N ALA A 719 -24.93 -22.71 45.32
CA ALA A 719 -23.94 -22.79 46.40
C ALA A 719 -23.09 -21.52 46.47
N THR A 720 -22.89 -20.98 47.68
CA THR A 720 -22.08 -19.77 47.94
C THR A 720 -20.98 -20.09 48.94
N GLU A 721 -19.73 -19.79 48.58
CA GLU A 721 -18.57 -19.91 49.47
C GLU A 721 -18.03 -18.51 49.82
N ILE A 722 -17.52 -18.34 51.05
CA ILE A 722 -16.90 -17.09 51.53
C ILE A 722 -15.39 -17.27 51.71
N THR A 723 -14.62 -16.28 51.30
CA THR A 723 -13.20 -16.13 51.63
C THR A 723 -13.00 -14.83 52.41
N LEU A 724 -12.30 -14.91 53.54
CA LEU A 724 -11.94 -13.75 54.36
C LEU A 724 -10.50 -13.31 54.08
N ASP A 725 -10.24 -12.00 54.10
CA ASP A 725 -8.91 -11.41 54.00
C ASP A 725 -8.73 -10.31 55.08
N PRO A 726 -7.82 -10.47 56.05
CA PRO A 726 -6.95 -11.62 56.25
C PRO A 726 -7.73 -12.91 56.54
N ALA A 727 -7.24 -14.05 56.03
CA ALA A 727 -7.91 -15.34 56.21
C ALA A 727 -7.86 -15.86 57.66
N GLU A 728 -6.87 -15.40 58.42
CA GLU A 728 -6.68 -15.70 59.84
C GLU A 728 -6.37 -14.39 60.60
N PRO A 729 -6.67 -14.31 61.91
CA PRO A 729 -6.38 -13.14 62.73
C PRO A 729 -4.92 -12.66 62.61
N ASN A 730 -4.72 -11.39 62.26
CA ASN A 730 -3.40 -10.78 62.04
C ASN A 730 -2.83 -10.02 63.26
N GLY A 731 -3.53 -10.06 64.39
CA GLY A 731 -3.07 -9.65 65.70
C GLY A 731 -2.80 -10.84 66.62
N ASN A 732 -2.51 -10.55 67.88
CA ASN A 732 -2.32 -11.56 68.92
C ASN A 732 -3.66 -12.12 69.40
N ASN A 733 -3.62 -13.29 70.04
CA ASN A 733 -4.76 -13.89 70.77
C ASN A 733 -6.06 -14.07 69.95
N ASN A 734 -5.93 -14.37 68.66
CA ASN A 734 -7.03 -14.53 67.70
C ASN A 734 -7.83 -13.23 67.44
N TRP A 735 -7.21 -12.07 67.60
CA TRP A 735 -7.78 -10.78 67.20
C TRP A 735 -7.24 -10.34 65.85
N TYR A 736 -8.08 -9.70 65.06
CA TYR A 736 -7.64 -8.92 63.91
C TYR A 736 -7.31 -7.50 64.39
N VAL A 737 -6.20 -6.95 63.92
CA VAL A 737 -5.81 -5.55 64.15
C VAL A 737 -6.15 -4.66 62.95
N THR A 738 -6.79 -5.23 61.92
CA THR A 738 -7.33 -4.54 60.73
C THR A 738 -8.74 -5.03 60.42
N GLY A 739 -9.47 -4.31 59.56
CA GLY A 739 -10.74 -4.81 59.02
C GLY A 739 -10.55 -6.11 58.22
N VAL A 740 -11.60 -6.93 58.19
CA VAL A 740 -11.65 -8.21 57.47
C VAL A 740 -12.57 -8.07 56.25
N THR A 741 -12.02 -8.26 55.07
CA THR A 741 -12.75 -8.21 53.80
C THR A 741 -13.36 -9.58 53.50
N ALA A 742 -14.62 -9.65 53.15
CA ALA A 742 -15.32 -10.87 52.73
C ALA A 742 -15.54 -10.86 51.21
N THR A 743 -15.10 -11.92 50.54
CA THR A 743 -15.31 -12.17 49.10
C THR A 743 -16.15 -13.42 48.95
N PHE A 744 -17.15 -13.40 48.06
CA PHE A 744 -18.02 -14.54 47.82
C PHE A 744 -17.77 -15.13 46.43
N SER A 745 -17.82 -16.45 46.34
CA SER A 745 -17.86 -17.17 45.06
C SER A 745 -19.12 -18.02 44.99
N VAL A 746 -19.87 -17.87 43.90
CA VAL A 746 -21.09 -18.62 43.64
C VAL A 746 -20.86 -19.70 42.60
N SER A 747 -21.54 -20.81 42.78
CA SER A 747 -21.64 -21.86 41.78
C SER A 747 -23.03 -22.47 41.84
N ASP A 748 -23.65 -22.62 40.68
CA ASP A 748 -24.87 -23.37 40.52
C ASP A 748 -24.65 -24.39 39.40
N VAL A 749 -25.28 -25.54 39.55
CA VAL A 749 -25.18 -26.64 38.61
C VAL A 749 -26.15 -26.48 37.43
N ASP A 750 -27.20 -25.69 37.61
CA ASP A 750 -28.33 -25.51 36.69
C ASP A 750 -28.51 -24.04 36.24
N SER A 751 -27.79 -23.08 36.86
CA SER A 751 -27.76 -21.65 36.49
C SER A 751 -26.34 -21.13 36.22
N ASP A 752 -26.17 -20.27 35.21
CA ASP A 752 -24.91 -19.57 34.98
C ASP A 752 -24.66 -18.52 36.09
N PRO A 753 -23.40 -18.31 36.55
CA PRO A 753 -23.07 -17.40 37.66
C PRO A 753 -23.57 -15.96 37.50
N GLU A 754 -23.69 -15.47 36.25
CA GLU A 754 -24.18 -14.12 35.92
C GLU A 754 -25.66 -13.91 36.28
N ASN A 755 -26.42 -15.00 36.43
CA ASN A 755 -27.84 -14.99 36.77
C ASN A 755 -28.10 -15.28 38.26
N ILE A 756 -27.05 -15.28 39.09
CA ILE A 756 -27.12 -15.52 40.54
C ILE A 756 -26.83 -14.21 41.27
N THR A 757 -27.69 -13.81 42.19
CA THR A 757 -27.46 -12.65 43.07
C THR A 757 -27.08 -13.11 44.47
N THR A 758 -25.91 -12.70 44.96
CA THR A 758 -25.46 -12.94 46.34
C THR A 758 -25.82 -11.77 47.24
N TYR A 759 -26.25 -12.04 48.46
CA TYR A 759 -26.58 -11.07 49.49
C TYR A 759 -25.76 -11.31 50.76
N TYR A 760 -25.52 -10.25 51.53
CA TYR A 760 -24.87 -10.32 52.84
C TYR A 760 -25.45 -9.33 53.85
N ASP A 761 -25.27 -9.61 55.14
CA ASP A 761 -25.56 -8.70 56.26
C ASP A 761 -24.41 -8.76 57.29
N ILE A 762 -23.78 -7.61 57.54
CA ILE A 762 -22.73 -7.49 58.57
C ILE A 762 -23.37 -7.04 59.86
N ASN A 763 -23.19 -7.83 60.92
CA ASN A 763 -23.59 -7.47 62.28
C ASN A 763 -25.09 -7.21 62.48
N GLY A 764 -25.95 -7.54 61.51
CA GLY A 764 -27.41 -7.33 61.57
C GLY A 764 -27.82 -5.88 61.28
N PHE A 765 -27.01 -5.14 60.51
CA PHE A 765 -27.26 -3.73 60.18
C PHE A 765 -28.02 -3.52 58.87
N GLY A 766 -28.23 -4.58 58.07
CA GLY A 766 -29.03 -4.53 56.86
C GLY A 766 -28.50 -5.45 55.76
N VAL A 767 -29.42 -5.95 54.92
CA VAL A 767 -29.12 -6.83 53.79
C VAL A 767 -28.68 -6.00 52.58
N GLU A 768 -27.52 -6.30 52.03
CA GLU A 768 -26.94 -5.65 50.85
C GLU A 768 -26.60 -6.70 49.77
N PRO A 769 -26.78 -6.40 48.47
CA PRO A 769 -26.29 -7.25 47.39
C PRO A 769 -24.77 -7.17 47.28
N TYR A 770 -24.13 -8.29 46.98
CA TYR A 770 -22.68 -8.36 46.79
C TYR A 770 -22.27 -7.80 45.42
N ASP A 771 -21.33 -6.87 45.43
CA ASP A 771 -20.61 -6.39 44.25
C ASP A 771 -19.12 -6.77 44.38
N PRO A 772 -18.57 -7.63 43.50
CA PRO A 772 -17.16 -8.02 43.57
C PRO A 772 -16.18 -6.85 43.37
N ALA A 773 -16.62 -5.72 42.79
CA ALA A 773 -15.82 -4.50 42.72
C ALA A 773 -15.73 -3.75 44.07
N PHE A 774 -16.67 -4.01 44.99
CA PHE A 774 -16.77 -3.38 46.31
C PHE A 774 -17.06 -4.42 47.41
N PRO A 775 -16.09 -5.30 47.74
CA PRO A 775 -16.34 -6.38 48.69
C PRO A 775 -16.62 -5.86 50.11
N PRO A 776 -17.52 -6.51 50.88
CA PRO A 776 -17.83 -6.12 52.25
C PRO A 776 -16.63 -6.15 53.19
N VAL A 777 -16.48 -5.13 54.03
CA VAL A 777 -15.42 -5.05 55.04
C VAL A 777 -15.99 -4.97 56.45
N ILE A 778 -15.70 -5.98 57.27
CA ILE A 778 -16.03 -6.06 58.69
C ILE A 778 -14.95 -5.32 59.47
N SER A 779 -15.27 -4.19 60.09
CA SER A 779 -14.25 -3.27 60.66
C SER A 779 -14.56 -2.72 62.05
N SER A 780 -15.66 -3.15 62.67
CA SER A 780 -16.03 -2.66 64.01
C SER A 780 -15.13 -3.27 65.09
N ASN A 781 -14.46 -2.44 65.89
CA ASN A 781 -13.68 -2.93 67.03
C ASN A 781 -14.63 -3.51 68.09
N ARG A 782 -14.63 -4.84 68.26
CA ARG A 782 -15.42 -5.62 69.22
C ARG A 782 -15.10 -7.11 69.13
N PRO A 783 -15.43 -7.90 70.17
CA PRO A 783 -15.13 -9.34 70.20
C PRO A 783 -16.12 -10.25 69.45
N ASP A 784 -17.21 -9.73 68.89
CA ASP A 784 -18.36 -10.53 68.45
C ASP A 784 -18.89 -10.14 67.05
N ASN A 785 -18.03 -9.68 66.14
CA ASN A 785 -18.49 -9.44 64.77
C ASN A 785 -18.95 -10.74 64.09
N PHE A 786 -19.95 -10.61 63.22
CA PHE A 786 -20.43 -11.67 62.35
C PHE A 786 -20.84 -11.14 60.98
N ILE A 787 -20.85 -12.03 59.99
CA ILE A 787 -21.42 -11.80 58.66
C ILE A 787 -22.33 -12.96 58.28
N GLU A 788 -23.53 -12.64 57.80
CA GLU A 788 -24.50 -13.58 57.23
C GLU A 788 -24.54 -13.42 55.71
N TYR A 789 -24.68 -14.50 54.94
CA TYR A 789 -24.69 -14.46 53.47
C TYR A 789 -25.46 -15.63 52.82
N TRP A 790 -26.02 -15.40 51.63
CA TRP A 790 -26.74 -16.38 50.79
C TRP A 790 -26.81 -15.93 49.33
N SER A 791 -27.29 -16.79 48.43
CA SER A 791 -27.51 -16.44 47.02
C SER A 791 -28.85 -16.97 46.49
N ASN A 792 -29.39 -16.26 45.49
CA ASN A 792 -30.60 -16.62 44.75
C ASN A 792 -30.31 -16.73 43.26
N ASP A 793 -30.90 -17.72 42.60
CA ASP A 793 -30.89 -17.85 41.15
C ASP A 793 -32.06 -17.09 40.47
N SER A 794 -32.16 -17.22 39.15
CA SER A 794 -33.17 -16.55 38.32
C SER A 794 -34.62 -17.02 38.53
N ILE A 795 -34.83 -18.16 39.21
CA ILE A 795 -36.17 -18.67 39.59
C ILE A 795 -36.46 -18.49 41.09
N ASN A 796 -35.58 -17.76 41.79
CA ASN A 796 -35.70 -17.35 43.17
C ASN A 796 -35.62 -18.52 44.17
N GLU A 797 -34.88 -19.58 43.82
CA GLU A 797 -34.53 -20.66 44.76
C GLU A 797 -33.34 -20.22 45.64
N GLU A 798 -33.53 -20.30 46.95
CA GLU A 798 -32.58 -19.81 47.97
C GLU A 798 -31.89 -20.98 48.68
N PHE A 799 -30.56 -20.92 48.80
CA PHE A 799 -29.79 -21.80 49.67
C PHE A 799 -29.86 -21.27 51.12
N PRO A 800 -29.86 -22.12 52.18
CA PRO A 800 -29.89 -21.64 53.56
C PRO A 800 -28.82 -20.59 53.86
N HIS A 801 -29.22 -19.52 54.56
CA HIS A 801 -28.32 -18.49 55.05
C HIS A 801 -27.14 -19.11 55.82
N HIS A 802 -25.92 -18.70 55.46
CA HIS A 802 -24.70 -19.05 56.18
C HIS A 802 -24.26 -17.88 57.07
N ARG A 803 -23.72 -18.19 58.25
CA ARG A 803 -23.26 -17.17 59.21
C ARG A 803 -21.85 -17.50 59.70
N VAL A 804 -20.92 -16.55 59.56
CA VAL A 804 -19.59 -16.61 60.18
C VAL A 804 -19.59 -15.70 61.39
N GLU A 805 -19.32 -16.26 62.57
CA GLU A 805 -19.38 -15.57 63.86
C GLU A 805 -18.01 -15.54 64.55
N GLY A 806 -17.86 -14.67 65.56
CA GLY A 806 -16.68 -14.64 66.41
C GLY A 806 -15.47 -13.94 65.80
N ILE A 807 -15.70 -13.03 64.84
CA ILE A 807 -14.65 -12.22 64.23
C ILE A 807 -14.29 -11.08 65.21
N LYS A 808 -13.22 -11.30 65.98
CA LYS A 808 -12.73 -10.34 66.99
C LYS A 808 -11.83 -9.31 66.33
N ILE A 809 -12.20 -8.03 66.37
CA ILE A 809 -11.39 -6.96 65.78
C ILE A 809 -11.07 -5.94 66.86
N ASP A 810 -9.80 -5.56 66.95
CA ASP A 810 -9.32 -4.43 67.73
C ASP A 810 -8.12 -3.80 67.02
N SER A 811 -8.39 -2.76 66.26
CA SER A 811 -7.38 -2.01 65.51
C SER A 811 -6.81 -0.81 66.27
N THR A 812 -7.12 -0.65 67.56
CA THR A 812 -6.83 0.56 68.33
C THR A 812 -5.74 0.32 69.36
N ALA A 813 -4.68 1.13 69.34
CA ALA A 813 -3.65 1.05 70.38
C ALA A 813 -4.17 1.52 71.75
N PRO A 814 -3.64 0.96 72.85
CA PRO A 814 -3.98 1.40 74.20
C PRO A 814 -3.44 2.82 74.47
N MET A 815 -3.88 3.42 75.57
CA MET A 815 -3.45 4.73 76.06
C MET A 815 -2.59 4.58 77.32
N ILE A 816 -1.60 5.46 77.49
CA ILE A 816 -0.70 5.52 78.65
C ILE A 816 -0.67 6.95 79.24
N THR A 817 -0.51 7.06 80.57
CA THR A 817 -0.23 8.32 81.26
C THR A 817 0.82 8.12 82.35
N LEU A 818 1.97 8.80 82.24
CA LEU A 818 3.04 8.76 83.23
C LEU A 818 2.85 9.83 84.33
N HIS A 819 2.75 9.43 85.59
CA HIS A 819 2.53 10.33 86.73
C HIS A 819 3.82 10.73 87.47
N LYS A 820 4.81 9.83 87.60
CA LYS A 820 6.13 10.09 88.21
C LYS A 820 7.28 9.49 87.37
N PRO A 821 8.52 9.99 87.52
CA PRO A 821 8.97 11.07 88.38
C PRO A 821 8.65 12.46 87.81
N SER A 822 8.77 13.49 88.63
CA SER A 822 8.89 14.87 88.15
C SER A 822 10.20 15.05 87.36
N TYR A 823 10.30 16.11 86.56
CA TYR A 823 11.50 16.38 85.75
C TYR A 823 12.78 16.57 86.58
N ILE A 824 12.68 16.96 87.85
CA ILE A 824 13.79 17.02 88.79
C ILE A 824 13.52 16.07 89.95
N ILE A 825 14.54 15.29 90.34
CA ILE A 825 14.46 14.31 91.43
C ILE A 825 15.62 14.49 92.43
N PRO A 826 15.43 14.15 93.73
CA PRO A 826 16.52 14.16 94.70
C PRO A 826 17.46 12.95 94.51
N PRO A 827 18.73 13.05 94.94
CA PRO A 827 19.64 11.91 94.94
C PRO A 827 19.13 10.85 95.93
N GLY A 828 19.20 9.58 95.51
CA GLY A 828 18.64 8.44 96.24
C GLY A 828 17.50 7.77 95.47
N SER A 829 16.53 7.18 96.18
CA SER A 829 15.46 6.42 95.52
C SER A 829 14.43 7.34 94.85
N ALA A 830 14.16 7.08 93.57
CA ALA A 830 13.14 7.73 92.75
C ALA A 830 12.15 6.69 92.19
N THR A 831 10.90 7.11 91.95
CA THR A 831 9.80 6.24 91.51
C THR A 831 9.30 6.64 90.13
N ILE A 832 9.11 5.65 89.26
CA ILE A 832 8.42 5.75 87.98
C ILE A 832 7.05 5.12 88.17
N ASN A 833 5.97 5.87 87.94
CA ASN A 833 4.63 5.28 87.98
C ASN A 833 3.67 5.96 87.00
N GLY A 834 2.64 5.22 86.60
CA GLY A 834 1.69 5.62 85.56
C GLY A 834 0.48 4.70 85.48
N SER A 835 -0.46 5.06 84.62
CA SER A 835 -1.64 4.25 84.30
C SER A 835 -1.71 3.92 82.81
N ALA A 836 -2.32 2.78 82.48
CA ALA A 836 -2.63 2.40 81.11
C ALA A 836 -4.08 1.94 80.97
N THR A 837 -4.73 2.30 79.86
CA THR A 837 -6.14 2.05 79.59
C THR A 837 -6.36 1.71 78.13
N ASP A 838 -7.27 0.77 77.87
CA ASP A 838 -7.78 0.48 76.54
C ASP A 838 -9.26 0.89 76.40
N TYR A 839 -9.75 1.03 75.17
CA TYR A 839 -11.15 1.31 74.87
C TYR A 839 -12.05 0.18 75.35
N ALA A 840 -13.29 0.51 75.75
CA ALA A 840 -14.27 -0.49 76.22
C ALA A 840 -14.63 -1.55 75.17
N SER A 841 -14.42 -1.24 73.89
CA SER A 841 -14.62 -2.14 72.76
C SER A 841 -13.32 -2.80 72.24
N GLY A 842 -12.18 -2.46 72.85
CA GLY A 842 -10.87 -3.01 72.57
C GLY A 842 -10.62 -4.33 73.31
N SER A 843 -9.38 -4.80 73.21
CA SER A 843 -8.95 -6.13 73.65
C SER A 843 -8.40 -6.16 75.10
N GLY A 844 -8.17 -5.00 75.72
CA GLY A 844 -7.66 -4.85 77.09
C GLY A 844 -6.13 -4.87 77.15
N ILE A 845 -5.51 -4.36 78.23
CA ILE A 845 -4.05 -4.22 78.33
C ILE A 845 -3.37 -5.56 78.58
N ASP A 846 -2.38 -5.92 77.75
CA ASP A 846 -1.65 -7.18 77.84
C ASP A 846 -0.30 -7.04 78.53
N ARG A 847 0.45 -5.96 78.28
CA ARG A 847 1.84 -5.83 78.76
C ARG A 847 2.24 -4.39 79.03
N VAL A 848 3.01 -4.17 80.09
CA VAL A 848 3.72 -2.91 80.33
C VAL A 848 5.21 -3.20 80.52
N LYS A 849 6.05 -2.41 79.85
CA LYS A 849 7.51 -2.48 79.95
C LYS A 849 8.08 -1.09 80.22
N ILE A 850 8.94 -0.97 81.23
CA ILE A 850 9.66 0.26 81.58
C ILE A 850 11.14 0.05 81.37
N SER A 851 11.79 0.98 80.66
CA SER A 851 13.24 1.04 80.49
C SER A 851 13.79 2.36 81.01
N LEU A 852 15.01 2.33 81.54
CA LEU A 852 15.78 3.48 82.02
C LEU A 852 17.11 3.51 81.26
N ASP A 853 17.44 4.64 80.63
CA ASP A 853 18.63 4.78 79.78
C ASP A 853 18.80 3.61 78.78
N GLU A 854 17.69 3.24 78.15
CA GLU A 854 17.55 2.12 77.20
C GLU A 854 17.66 0.70 77.81
N GLU A 855 17.93 0.55 79.11
CA GLU A 855 17.93 -0.74 79.80
C GLU A 855 16.55 -1.06 80.40
N THR A 856 15.99 -2.24 80.09
CA THR A 856 14.69 -2.66 80.63
C THR A 856 14.79 -3.01 82.10
N ILE A 857 14.03 -2.29 82.93
CA ILE A 857 14.03 -2.44 84.38
C ILE A 857 12.73 -3.02 84.94
N PHE A 858 11.63 -2.97 84.17
CA PHE A 858 10.35 -3.58 84.51
C PHE A 858 9.67 -4.11 83.25
N ASP A 859 9.05 -5.28 83.34
CA ASP A 859 8.34 -5.93 82.23
C ASP A 859 7.32 -6.91 82.80
N THR A 860 6.02 -6.66 82.59
CA THR A 860 4.95 -7.44 83.22
C THR A 860 3.73 -7.58 82.32
N LEU A 861 3.10 -8.75 82.38
CA LEU A 861 1.86 -9.08 81.67
C LEU A 861 0.64 -8.84 82.57
N TYR A 862 -0.43 -8.32 81.97
CA TYR A 862 -1.70 -7.93 82.62
C TYR A 862 -2.94 -8.62 82.03
N ASN A 863 -2.79 -9.46 80.99
CA ASN A 863 -3.80 -10.38 80.48
C ASN A 863 -5.20 -9.78 80.21
N GLY A 864 -5.26 -8.57 79.67
CA GLY A 864 -6.50 -7.90 79.27
C GLY A 864 -7.16 -7.03 80.35
N GLU A 865 -6.53 -6.83 81.50
CA GLU A 865 -7.01 -5.88 82.51
C GLU A 865 -6.95 -4.43 81.99
N SER A 866 -7.96 -3.60 82.30
CA SER A 866 -8.00 -2.18 81.93
C SER A 866 -9.01 -1.43 82.82
N PRO A 867 -8.65 -0.31 83.49
CA PRO A 867 -7.32 0.31 83.59
C PRO A 867 -6.35 -0.51 84.43
N ILE A 868 -5.05 -0.36 84.17
CA ILE A 868 -3.98 -0.87 85.03
C ILE A 868 -3.11 0.26 85.57
N TRP A 869 -2.47 0.02 86.71
CA TRP A 869 -1.48 0.90 87.34
C TRP A 869 -0.12 0.19 87.37
N PHE A 870 0.93 0.91 87.01
CA PHE A 870 2.32 0.41 87.10
C PHE A 870 3.17 1.35 87.96
N GLU A 871 4.07 0.78 88.75
CA GLU A 871 5.00 1.51 89.61
C GLU A 871 6.32 0.75 89.77
N TRP A 872 7.43 1.47 89.69
CA TRP A 872 8.78 0.92 89.85
C TRP A 872 9.74 1.94 90.45
N ASN A 873 10.75 1.49 91.21
CA ASN A 873 11.74 2.38 91.84
C ASN A 873 13.14 2.18 91.23
N PHE A 874 13.88 3.27 91.06
CA PHE A 874 15.31 3.28 90.70
C PHE A 874 16.11 4.18 91.66
N THR A 875 17.44 4.12 91.61
CA THR A 875 18.32 4.98 92.42
C THR A 875 18.94 6.03 91.51
N ALA A 876 18.78 7.31 91.86
CA ALA A 876 19.33 8.45 91.17
C ALA A 876 20.57 9.00 91.88
N ASP A 877 21.66 9.13 91.14
CA ASP A 877 22.92 9.70 91.58
C ASP A 877 22.97 11.21 91.33
N ARG A 878 23.69 11.93 92.18
CA ARG A 878 23.75 13.40 92.14
C ARG A 878 24.58 13.87 90.95
N GLY A 879 24.02 14.74 90.13
CA GLY A 879 24.63 15.27 88.90
C GLY A 879 24.21 14.54 87.62
N GLU A 880 23.48 13.42 87.73
CA GLU A 880 23.09 12.59 86.58
C GLU A 880 21.69 12.94 86.03
N ASN A 881 21.46 12.57 84.78
CA ASN A 881 20.16 12.58 84.10
C ASN A 881 19.74 11.15 83.74
N TYR A 882 18.45 10.87 83.73
CA TYR A 882 17.89 9.55 83.43
C TYR A 882 16.75 9.64 82.41
N ASP A 883 16.83 8.85 81.34
CA ASP A 883 15.79 8.74 80.31
C ASP A 883 14.86 7.55 80.58
N ILE A 884 13.59 7.82 80.83
CA ILE A 884 12.56 6.81 81.11
C ILE A 884 11.74 6.54 79.86
N TYR A 885 11.55 5.27 79.54
CA TYR A 885 10.72 4.78 78.44
C TYR A 885 9.65 3.84 79.00
N VAL A 886 8.37 4.07 78.69
CA VAL A 886 7.29 3.14 79.04
C VAL A 886 6.54 2.72 77.80
N GLU A 887 6.49 1.42 77.55
CA GLU A 887 5.80 0.79 76.43
C GLU A 887 4.61 -0.02 76.95
N VAL A 888 3.45 0.09 76.29
CA VAL A 888 2.23 -0.63 76.66
C VAL A 888 1.65 -1.33 75.44
N TRP A 889 1.28 -2.60 75.58
CA TRP A 889 0.58 -3.38 74.56
C TRP A 889 -0.80 -3.79 75.05
N ASP A 890 -1.76 -3.87 74.12
CA ASP A 890 -3.05 -4.52 74.35
C ASP A 890 -3.02 -6.02 73.96
N THR A 891 -4.13 -6.71 74.18
CA THR A 891 -4.28 -8.17 73.97
C THR A 891 -4.34 -8.54 72.49
N ALA A 892 -4.76 -7.62 71.62
CA ALA A 892 -4.70 -7.75 70.17
C ALA A 892 -3.29 -7.48 69.61
N GLY A 893 -2.38 -6.96 70.42
CA GLY A 893 -0.98 -6.72 70.09
C GLY A 893 -0.68 -5.31 69.59
N ASN A 894 -1.62 -4.37 69.64
CA ASN A 894 -1.34 -2.96 69.36
C ASN A 894 -0.49 -2.36 70.49
N ARG A 895 0.34 -1.35 70.18
CA ARG A 895 1.37 -0.80 71.10
C ARG A 895 1.38 0.72 71.14
N ILE A 896 1.63 1.29 72.31
CA ILE A 896 1.98 2.71 72.52
C ILE A 896 3.26 2.87 73.37
N GLU A 897 3.92 4.02 73.28
CA GLU A 897 5.14 4.36 74.02
C GLU A 897 5.11 5.81 74.55
N GLU A 898 5.58 6.04 75.78
CA GLU A 898 5.79 7.36 76.40
C GLU A 898 7.23 7.51 76.94
N ARG A 899 7.83 8.71 76.83
CA ARG A 899 9.21 9.00 77.26
C ARG A 899 9.31 10.19 78.22
N ARG A 900 10.20 10.14 79.20
CA ARG A 900 10.49 11.26 80.13
C ARG A 900 11.95 11.27 80.60
N THR A 901 12.66 12.38 80.37
CA THR A 901 13.99 12.63 80.94
C THR A 901 13.87 13.34 82.29
N VAL A 902 14.59 12.87 83.30
CA VAL A 902 14.60 13.46 84.65
C VAL A 902 16.03 13.76 85.13
N GLN A 903 16.23 14.87 85.84
CA GLN A 903 17.52 15.39 86.27
C GLN A 903 17.71 15.35 87.80
N CYS A 904 18.90 14.99 88.26
CA CYS A 904 19.30 15.04 89.67
C CYS A 904 20.40 16.10 89.88
N PRO A 905 20.10 17.33 90.36
CA PRO A 905 21.05 18.45 90.36
C PRO A 905 22.17 18.36 91.43
N ASP A 906 23.32 18.96 91.12
CA ASP A 906 24.55 18.93 91.94
C ASP A 906 24.73 20.14 92.88
N HIS A 907 24.06 21.27 92.61
CA HIS A 907 24.04 22.50 93.42
C HIS A 907 22.60 22.95 93.75
N GLY A 908 22.44 23.97 94.60
CA GLY A 908 21.13 24.49 95.02
C GLY A 908 20.38 23.65 96.08
N MET A 909 20.92 22.49 96.46
CA MET A 909 20.47 21.70 97.62
C MET A 909 21.48 21.75 98.77
N TYR A 910 21.02 22.22 99.94
CA TYR A 910 21.88 22.55 101.07
C TYR A 910 21.65 21.68 102.30
N ASP A 911 22.74 21.21 102.89
CA ASP A 911 22.77 20.33 104.05
C ASP A 911 23.45 21.01 105.23
N LEU A 912 22.94 20.75 106.42
CA LEU A 912 23.54 21.23 107.66
C LEU A 912 24.94 20.66 107.86
N GLY A 913 25.83 21.47 108.41
CA GLY A 913 27.20 21.07 108.70
C GLY A 913 28.23 21.40 107.64
N TYR A 914 27.83 21.99 106.51
CA TYR A 914 28.72 22.23 105.39
C TYR A 914 28.88 23.72 105.07
N ILE A 915 29.99 24.03 104.40
CA ILE A 915 30.33 25.34 103.85
C ILE A 915 30.23 25.25 102.34
N TYR A 916 29.44 26.13 101.74
CA TYR A 916 29.26 26.24 100.30
C TYR A 916 30.00 27.51 99.86
N LEU A 917 30.94 27.35 98.92
CA LEU A 917 31.78 28.46 98.43
C LEU A 917 31.37 28.79 96.99
N PHE A 918 30.61 29.86 96.82
CA PHE A 918 30.03 30.29 95.55
C PHE A 918 29.24 29.13 94.90
N ASP A 919 29.20 29.10 93.57
CA ASP A 919 28.57 28.03 92.78
C ASP A 919 29.44 26.75 92.71
N ASN A 920 30.31 26.49 93.70
CA ASN A 920 31.33 25.43 93.70
C ASN A 920 31.57 24.79 95.11
N PRO A 921 32.24 23.63 95.22
CA PRO A 921 31.69 22.49 95.96
C PRO A 921 31.68 22.63 97.48
N LYS A 922 30.61 22.03 98.03
CA LYS A 922 30.32 21.81 99.44
C LYS A 922 31.54 21.26 100.23
N ILE A 923 32.09 22.07 101.13
CA ILE A 923 33.18 21.72 102.05
C ILE A 923 32.61 21.26 103.40
N GLY A 924 32.91 20.03 103.80
CA GLY A 924 32.49 19.47 105.08
C GLY A 924 32.24 17.95 105.01
N PRO A 925 31.59 17.35 106.02
CA PRO A 925 30.90 18.03 107.12
C PRO A 925 31.92 18.62 108.11
N VAL A 926 31.77 19.90 108.42
CA VAL A 926 32.52 20.56 109.48
C VAL A 926 31.81 20.24 110.80
N ARG A 927 32.45 19.44 111.65
CA ARG A 927 31.86 18.92 112.92
C ARG A 927 31.21 20.01 113.78
N LEU A 928 31.79 21.21 113.83
CA LEU A 928 31.23 22.35 114.56
C LEU A 928 29.89 22.81 113.96
N LEU A 929 29.82 22.93 112.63
CA LEU A 929 28.61 23.32 111.92
C LEU A 929 27.50 22.26 112.08
N VAL A 930 27.86 20.98 112.03
CA VAL A 930 26.91 19.87 112.27
C VAL A 930 26.31 19.97 113.67
N THR A 931 27.16 20.14 114.69
CA THR A 931 26.73 20.25 116.10
C THR A 931 25.82 21.47 116.32
N LEU A 932 26.06 22.57 115.61
CA LEU A 932 25.26 23.79 115.69
C LEU A 932 23.98 23.75 114.84
N GLY A 933 23.80 22.69 114.03
CA GLY A 933 22.74 22.63 113.04
C GLY A 933 22.79 23.82 112.08
N LEU A 934 23.99 24.22 111.67
CA LEU A 934 24.24 25.41 110.85
C LEU A 934 24.94 25.00 109.55
N SER A 935 24.64 25.69 108.46
CA SER A 935 25.44 25.68 107.23
C SER A 935 25.95 27.10 106.93
N ILE A 936 26.98 27.21 106.11
CA ILE A 936 27.48 28.51 105.64
C ILE A 936 27.44 28.49 104.12
N ALA A 937 26.91 29.54 103.50
CA ALA A 937 27.04 29.78 102.07
C ALA A 937 27.72 31.14 101.85
N MET A 938 28.79 31.14 101.05
CA MET A 938 29.40 32.33 100.49
C MET A 938 28.91 32.44 99.04
N THR A 939 28.33 33.57 98.65
CA THR A 939 27.70 33.77 97.33
C THR A 939 28.13 35.12 96.76
N TYR A 940 28.13 35.26 95.43
CA TYR A 940 28.41 36.54 94.76
C TYR A 940 27.21 37.48 94.93
N ASP A 941 26.10 37.21 94.24
CA ASP A 941 24.93 38.08 94.24
C ASP A 941 23.71 37.43 94.92
N THR A 942 23.39 36.19 94.55
CA THR A 942 22.21 35.45 95.01
C THR A 942 22.57 34.08 95.56
N LEU A 943 21.75 33.52 96.44
CA LEU A 943 21.81 32.12 96.84
C LEU A 943 20.79 31.32 96.03
N TYR A 944 21.24 30.48 95.10
CA TYR A 944 20.36 29.62 94.31
C TYR A 944 19.84 28.44 95.13
N VAL A 945 18.53 28.25 95.27
CA VAL A 945 17.92 27.11 95.98
C VAL A 945 17.04 26.28 95.04
N ILE A 946 17.04 24.96 95.23
CA ILE A 946 16.17 24.02 94.50
C ILE A 946 15.28 23.28 95.49
N LEU A 947 14.02 23.09 95.11
CA LEU A 947 13.06 22.21 95.76
C LEU A 947 12.86 20.95 94.86
N PRO A 948 13.35 19.76 95.26
CA PRO A 948 13.38 18.56 94.41
C PRO A 948 12.01 17.97 94.02
N GLY A 949 10.91 18.54 94.50
CA GLY A 949 9.59 18.05 94.21
C GLY A 949 8.52 18.91 94.86
N VAL A 950 7.43 19.11 94.12
CA VAL A 950 6.23 19.83 94.53
C VAL A 950 5.01 18.94 94.28
N THR A 951 3.91 19.18 94.99
CA THR A 951 2.65 18.48 94.69
C THR A 951 2.24 18.72 93.24
N SER A 952 1.69 17.71 92.57
CA SER A 952 1.26 17.78 91.16
C SER A 952 0.29 18.92 90.86
N ASP A 953 -0.48 19.36 91.86
CA ASP A 953 -1.49 20.40 91.73
C ASP A 953 -0.90 21.82 91.90
N ALA A 954 0.41 21.92 92.16
CA ALA A 954 1.09 23.20 92.29
C ALA A 954 1.21 23.89 90.92
N ALA A 955 0.88 25.17 90.89
CA ALA A 955 1.03 26.07 89.74
C ALA A 955 2.13 27.11 89.96
N SER A 956 2.43 27.47 91.21
CA SER A 956 3.53 28.36 91.56
C SER A 956 4.07 28.07 92.96
N VAL A 957 5.31 28.45 93.23
CA VAL A 957 5.97 28.25 94.52
C VAL A 957 6.61 29.55 94.99
N LYS A 958 6.34 29.93 96.23
CA LYS A 958 6.92 31.09 96.91
C LYS A 958 8.04 30.66 97.86
N PHE A 959 9.25 31.12 97.63
CA PHE A 959 10.38 30.99 98.57
C PHE A 959 10.43 32.19 99.50
N LEU A 960 10.37 31.93 100.81
CA LEU A 960 10.45 32.91 101.88
C LEU A 960 11.76 32.70 102.64
N ALA A 961 12.69 33.64 102.51
CA ALA A 961 13.91 33.69 103.29
C ALA A 961 13.74 34.65 104.48
N ALA A 962 13.75 34.12 105.70
CA ALA A 962 13.58 34.88 106.93
C ALA A 962 14.91 35.00 107.70
N GLN A 963 15.34 36.23 108.01
CA GLN A 963 16.51 36.45 108.86
C GLN A 963 16.22 36.01 110.30
N VAL A 964 17.02 35.08 110.83
CA VAL A 964 16.81 34.45 112.15
C VAL A 964 16.75 35.47 113.30
N PHE A 965 17.63 36.49 113.29
CA PHE A 965 17.77 37.41 114.41
C PHE A 965 16.90 38.67 114.31
N ILE A 966 16.77 39.26 113.12
CA ILE A 966 16.05 40.53 112.90
C ILE A 966 14.61 40.27 112.43
N LYS A 967 14.29 39.02 112.03
CA LYS A 967 12.99 38.60 111.48
C LYS A 967 12.54 39.39 110.26
N LYS A 968 13.49 39.93 109.48
CA LYS A 968 13.19 40.53 108.18
C LYS A 968 13.03 39.40 107.15
N GLU A 969 11.96 39.46 106.38
CA GLU A 969 11.60 38.46 105.37
C GLU A 969 11.87 38.97 103.94
N PHE A 970 12.31 38.06 103.08
CA PHE A 970 12.53 38.26 101.65
C PHE A 970 11.77 37.18 100.88
N VAL A 971 11.02 37.58 99.86
CA VAL A 971 10.09 36.71 99.14
C VAL A 971 10.48 36.62 97.68
N PHE A 972 10.56 35.41 97.15
CA PHE A 972 10.86 35.08 95.77
C PHE A 972 9.81 34.10 95.25
N TRP A 973 9.49 34.16 93.96
CA TRP A 973 8.46 33.33 93.36
C TRP A 973 9.02 32.59 92.15
N ASP A 974 8.66 31.32 92.07
CA ASP A 974 8.78 30.49 90.89
C ASP A 974 7.38 30.23 90.33
N MET A 975 7.14 30.69 89.10
CA MET A 975 5.86 30.59 88.42
C MET A 975 5.87 29.53 87.31
N ASN A 976 7.02 28.87 87.06
CA ASN A 976 7.16 27.87 86.01
C ASN A 976 7.66 26.55 86.58
N LEU A 977 6.77 25.76 87.18
CA LEU A 977 7.17 24.50 87.81
C LEU A 977 7.53 23.38 86.81
N SER A 978 7.43 23.66 85.50
CA SER A 978 7.72 22.68 84.45
C SER A 978 9.22 22.50 84.17
N ASP A 979 10.06 23.49 84.50
CA ASP A 979 11.51 23.42 84.32
C ASP A 979 12.26 23.01 85.62
N GLY A 980 11.52 22.75 86.69
CA GLY A 980 12.05 22.54 88.03
C GLY A 980 11.31 23.40 89.03
N CYS A 981 11.70 23.32 90.30
CA CYS A 981 11.24 24.30 91.29
C CYS A 981 12.46 24.91 91.97
N SER A 982 12.75 26.17 91.70
CA SER A 982 13.97 26.82 92.20
C SER A 982 13.82 28.34 92.38
N ALA A 983 14.74 28.97 93.09
CA ALA A 983 14.78 30.42 93.21
C ALA A 983 16.18 30.95 93.52
N ASP A 984 16.50 32.11 92.95
CA ASP A 984 17.68 32.91 93.29
C ASP A 984 17.36 33.89 94.41
N LEU A 985 17.88 33.62 95.60
CA LEU A 985 17.60 34.43 96.78
C LEU A 985 18.58 35.60 96.88
N LEU A 986 18.15 36.80 96.51
CA LEU A 986 18.87 38.05 96.72
C LEU A 986 18.67 38.56 98.15
N VAL A 987 19.51 38.11 99.09
CA VAL A 987 19.40 38.44 100.51
C VAL A 987 20.73 38.97 101.07
N PRO A 988 20.74 40.01 101.91
CA PRO A 988 21.99 40.55 102.46
C PRO A 988 22.67 39.58 103.43
N PHE A 989 23.94 39.82 103.78
CA PHE A 989 24.64 39.05 104.82
C PHE A 989 23.78 38.82 106.09
N GLY A 990 23.71 37.57 106.56
CA GLY A 990 22.96 37.24 107.76
C GLY A 990 22.70 35.75 107.94
N PHE A 991 22.04 35.40 109.05
CA PHE A 991 21.55 34.04 109.29
C PHE A 991 20.11 33.91 108.81
N TYR A 992 19.81 32.89 108.01
CA TYR A 992 18.52 32.69 107.37
C TYR A 992 17.95 31.29 107.60
N GLU A 993 16.62 31.23 107.61
CA GLU A 993 15.84 30.04 107.33
C GLU A 993 15.05 30.30 106.03
N VAL A 994 14.98 29.31 105.15
CA VAL A 994 14.25 29.41 103.87
C VAL A 994 13.18 28.33 103.84
N LYS A 995 11.94 28.76 103.58
CA LYS A 995 10.78 27.90 103.38
C LYS A 995 10.19 28.16 102.00
N ALA A 996 9.68 27.12 101.37
CA ALA A 996 8.92 27.22 100.13
C ALA A 996 7.44 26.93 100.40
N TYR A 997 6.55 27.60 99.68
CA TYR A 997 5.11 27.49 99.80
C TYR A 997 4.51 27.28 98.42
N ALA A 998 3.91 26.13 98.15
CA ALA A 998 3.29 25.82 96.87
C ALA A 998 1.83 26.27 96.84
N TYR A 999 1.40 26.81 95.69
CA TYR A 999 0.06 27.31 95.45
C TYR A 999 -0.54 26.66 94.21
N ASP A 1000 -1.85 26.38 94.24
CA ASP A 1000 -2.59 25.89 93.07
C ASP A 1000 -2.84 26.98 92.01
N ILE A 1001 -3.46 26.64 90.88
CA ILE A 1001 -3.74 27.60 89.78
C ILE A 1001 -4.62 28.77 90.24
N THR A 1002 -5.37 28.59 91.32
CA THR A 1002 -6.28 29.58 91.91
C THR A 1002 -5.64 30.37 93.05
N ASN A 1003 -4.34 30.17 93.28
CA ASN A 1003 -3.50 30.84 94.27
C ASN A 1003 -3.84 30.50 95.75
N ASN A 1004 -4.40 29.32 96.02
CA ASN A 1004 -4.53 28.79 97.39
C ASN A 1004 -3.27 28.06 97.81
N LEU A 1005 -2.84 28.22 99.07
CA LEU A 1005 -1.70 27.49 99.63
C LEU A 1005 -2.05 26.00 99.76
N ILE A 1006 -1.28 25.13 99.11
CA ILE A 1006 -1.52 23.68 99.11
C ILE A 1006 -0.42 22.89 99.84
N ALA A 1007 0.80 23.41 99.93
CA ALA A 1007 1.88 22.76 100.67
C ALA A 1007 2.95 23.75 101.15
N GLU A 1008 3.64 23.41 102.24
CA GLU A 1008 4.82 24.12 102.78
C GLU A 1008 6.00 23.15 102.87
N TYR A 1009 7.18 23.59 102.43
CA TYR A 1009 8.39 22.80 102.37
C TYR A 1009 9.55 23.52 103.08
N PRO A 1010 10.30 22.82 103.96
CA PRO A 1010 11.57 23.34 104.45
C PRO A 1010 12.64 23.22 103.36
N VAL A 1011 13.28 24.33 103.00
CA VAL A 1011 14.37 24.35 102.00
C VAL A 1011 15.72 24.48 102.70
N ILE A 1012 15.86 25.48 103.58
CA ILE A 1012 17.05 25.68 104.42
C ILE A 1012 16.58 25.90 105.85
N THR A 1013 17.04 25.08 106.78
CA THR A 1013 16.63 25.17 108.19
C THR A 1013 17.42 26.19 108.99
N LYS A 1014 18.72 26.36 108.74
CA LYS A 1014 19.55 27.42 109.33
C LYS A 1014 20.88 27.58 108.59
N MET A 1015 21.12 28.75 108.01
CA MET A 1015 22.33 29.03 107.23
C MET A 1015 22.86 30.44 107.46
N LEU A 1016 24.16 30.59 107.60
CA LEU A 1016 24.84 31.89 107.47
C LEU A 1016 25.10 32.14 105.98
N ILE A 1017 24.50 33.20 105.45
CA ILE A 1017 24.71 33.64 104.08
C ILE A 1017 25.67 34.83 104.11
N ILE A 1018 26.75 34.73 103.34
CA ILE A 1018 27.77 35.75 103.15
C ILE A 1018 27.73 36.17 101.68
N THR A 1019 27.14 37.33 101.42
CA THR A 1019 27.08 37.97 100.09
C THR A 1019 28.21 38.99 99.95
N PHE A 1020 28.87 39.02 98.79
CA PHE A 1020 30.01 39.91 98.51
C PHE A 1020 29.64 41.14 97.69
#